data_AF-A0A668SNF0-F1
#
_entry.id   AF-A0A668SNF0-F1
#
_cell.length_a   1.000
_cell.length_b   1.000
_cell.length_c   1.000
_cell.angle_alpha   90.00
_cell.angle_beta   90.00
_cell.angle_gamma   90.00
#
_symmetry.space_group_name_H-M   'P 1'
#
loop_
_entity.id
_entity.type
_entity.pdbx_description
1 polymer ?
#
loop_
_entity_poly.entity_id
_entity_poly.type
_entity_poly.pdbx_seq_one_letter_code
_entity_poly.pdbx_strand_id
1 'polypeptide(L)'
;MESKCKERSLLYLLFFAICTANVCFCARRSNARRSDRLSPPLDIQLETINCTAFSVRWKMPRRHVSTITGYKVFYTEMKNGRTVGTASIMEVPLSLDMLTTGQFDGQASFDVDISNLKVNTKYRVSVGAYGWAGEGRPSMPRDISTASQEMCMPPSPPSQPTVMAVSDTELALSWQQGESDGSAPVLHFLVAYIRPEMDTEWTYIREPIETNSMVLKGLLPETEYQFVVRAVNKHGVSPPSPINNPVRTLASYGRLLNGGDTFQYVVQQPRYRLTGASDVGSGDYGSYITDPGVKDEDGFDIDDSDYDIFIEELKPFPGISQDNRKSQLRSHSGPPSGRNVVYRMNTMTPPNVTAAPVSTTTSSIFSEFTDLLFPVTSQPSSTLETKTTAPLTPTSIPLSTTTSTTTTSPWKGEVPRVYDLSCDDTVCPPDSFCLTDYESGGSRCHCNLGRRGDTCSEALSVKFPRFHGHSHMTFEPLKNSYQTFQITLEFKADSEDGLLLYCGENEHGRGDFTSLALVRGKLHYRFNCGTGAAQIVSESRIVLGQWHTVTVFRDGMSGWLRMDNDTPISGRSQGQYSKITFRSPLYVGGSPSAYWLVKATGTNRGFVGCMQSLTINNKATDIRPWPLGRALSGADIGECSDNVCDLVSCANGGVCFANRADGYICLCPLGFRGALCEESFSLSSPLFNETVFSYAVIPWPQSSQSYLSFTEFEVTFQPSTPDGVLLYSDDAGSGDFLAINLVDRYVEFRFDCGSGGAVIRSEEQISLDSWHELRVSRTAKSGILQVDSQRPMEGIAEGAFTQINCSSPLYIGGVPEYDKTKRTAGVIKPFTGIIQQLILNDRTIPITTGTAGGVNVANSAHPCVESPCANGGTCRPKWDGYECDCPLGYDGRHCQKAVTEAIEIPQFIGRSYLTYDNRDILKRVSGSRTSLFMRFKSTAKDGLLLWRGDSPMRPNSDFLSMGLQDGALIFSYNLGSGVANIVVNGTFSDGKWHRVKAVRDGQSGKLTVDDYGAKTGRAPGKMRQLNINGPLYVGGMKEIALHTNRQYIGGLVGCVSHFTLSTDYHLALVEDAADGKNINTCSN
;
A
#
# COMPACT_ATOMS: atom_id res chain seq x y z
N MET A 1 18.33 -33.52 70.89
CA MET A 1 18.29 -35.00 70.92
C MET A 1 17.53 -35.50 69.70
N GLU A 2 17.65 -36.80 69.42
CA GLU A 2 16.70 -37.69 68.71
C GLU A 2 15.90 -37.10 67.51
N SER A 3 16.10 -37.49 66.25
CA SER A 3 16.17 -38.82 65.61
C SER A 3 14.83 -39.52 65.38
N LYS A 4 14.63 -39.98 64.14
CA LYS A 4 13.86 -41.18 63.73
C LYS A 4 12.45 -41.37 64.35
N CYS A 5 11.43 -41.33 63.48
CA CYS A 5 10.91 -42.60 62.94
C CYS A 5 10.11 -42.48 61.63
N LYS A 6 10.55 -43.28 60.65
CA LYS A 6 9.79 -44.34 59.96
C LYS A 6 8.31 -44.13 59.60
N GLU A 7 8.04 -44.35 58.32
CA GLU A 7 7.05 -45.30 57.76
C GLU A 7 5.53 -45.04 58.05
N ARG A 8 4.61 -45.20 57.08
CA ARG A 8 4.68 -46.00 55.84
C ARG A 8 3.58 -45.64 54.82
N SER A 9 3.83 -46.04 53.57
CA SER A 9 2.85 -46.72 52.68
C SER A 9 1.70 -45.94 52.01
N LEU A 10 1.90 -45.67 50.71
CA LEU A 10 0.95 -45.79 49.59
C LEU A 10 -0.27 -44.84 49.48
N LEU A 11 -0.56 -44.48 48.21
CA LEU A 11 -1.77 -43.85 47.66
C LEU A 11 -2.25 -42.54 48.33
N TYR A 12 -1.72 -41.40 47.84
CA TYR A 12 -2.47 -40.27 47.26
C TYR A 12 -1.46 -39.16 46.95
N LEU A 13 -1.04 -39.03 45.68
CA LEU A 13 0.12 -38.21 45.30
C LEU A 13 -0.30 -37.10 44.31
N LEU A 14 -1.15 -36.16 44.78
CA LEU A 14 -1.61 -34.99 44.01
C LEU A 14 -2.14 -33.88 44.96
N PHE A 15 -1.70 -32.63 44.71
CA PHE A 15 -2.19 -31.33 45.21
C PHE A 15 -2.00 -30.87 46.68
N PHE A 16 -1.63 -29.57 46.81
CA PHE A 16 -1.49 -28.69 48.01
C PHE A 16 -0.43 -29.06 49.10
N ALA A 17 0.27 -28.14 49.78
CA ALA A 17 0.62 -26.73 49.48
C ALA A 17 1.68 -26.12 50.46
N ILE A 18 2.41 -25.10 49.98
CA ILE A 18 2.88 -23.85 50.66
C ILE A 18 3.69 -23.93 51.99
N CYS A 19 4.93 -23.40 51.94
CA CYS A 19 5.76 -22.70 52.97
C CYS A 19 5.89 -23.27 54.43
N THR A 20 6.98 -23.09 55.18
CA THR A 20 7.97 -21.98 55.29
C THR A 20 9.40 -22.50 55.56
N ALA A 21 10.40 -21.60 55.61
CA ALA A 21 11.83 -21.92 55.83
C ALA A 21 12.33 -21.50 57.23
N ASN A 22 13.43 -22.13 57.74
CA ASN A 22 14.70 -21.40 57.98
C ASN A 22 15.91 -22.20 58.56
N VAL A 23 17.11 -21.60 58.42
CA VAL A 23 18.38 -21.74 59.21
C VAL A 23 19.29 -23.00 59.03
N CYS A 24 20.44 -22.76 58.38
CA CYS A 24 21.86 -23.14 58.65
C CYS A 24 22.24 -24.54 59.22
N PHE A 25 23.34 -25.18 58.79
CA PHE A 25 24.70 -24.61 58.83
C PHE A 25 25.71 -25.15 57.78
N CYS A 26 26.71 -24.31 57.46
CA CYS A 26 27.94 -24.52 56.66
C CYS A 26 28.16 -25.80 55.81
N ALA A 27 28.24 -25.61 54.49
CA ALA A 27 29.11 -26.40 53.62
C ALA A 27 30.45 -25.68 53.37
N ARG A 28 31.55 -26.45 53.26
CA ARG A 28 32.93 -25.94 53.09
C ARG A 28 33.17 -25.34 51.70
N ARG A 29 34.25 -24.55 51.55
CA ARG A 29 34.90 -24.29 50.25
C ARG A 29 35.25 -25.62 49.56
N SER A 30 34.39 -26.09 48.67
CA SER A 30 34.75 -27.07 47.64
C SER A 30 35.26 -26.35 46.40
N ASN A 31 36.40 -26.79 45.85
CA ASN A 31 36.83 -26.36 44.52
C ASN A 31 35.91 -26.99 43.45
N ALA A 32 34.72 -26.41 43.26
CA ALA A 32 33.95 -26.61 42.04
C ALA A 32 34.85 -26.28 40.84
N ARG A 33 34.82 -27.12 39.81
CA ARG A 33 35.87 -27.12 38.78
C ARG A 33 35.75 -25.86 37.92
N ARG A 34 36.83 -25.51 37.22
CA ARG A 34 36.91 -24.34 36.32
C ARG A 34 36.01 -24.46 35.06
N SER A 35 35.04 -25.36 35.06
CA SER A 35 34.32 -25.91 33.89
C SER A 35 32.83 -25.60 33.85
N ASP A 36 32.23 -25.18 34.97
CA ASP A 36 30.76 -25.17 35.13
C ASP A 36 30.13 -23.77 34.96
N ARG A 37 30.86 -22.82 34.33
CA ARG A 37 30.35 -21.48 33.98
C ARG A 37 30.04 -21.37 32.50
N LEU A 38 29.03 -20.58 32.15
CA LEU A 38 28.71 -20.21 30.77
C LEU A 38 29.95 -19.59 30.08
N SER A 39 30.20 -20.00 28.84
CA SER A 39 31.30 -19.45 28.03
C SER A 39 30.97 -18.04 27.51
N PRO A 40 31.95 -17.19 27.18
CA PRO A 40 31.70 -15.80 26.80
C PRO A 40 31.03 -15.66 25.42
N PRO A 41 30.17 -14.63 25.21
CA PRO A 41 29.62 -14.25 23.92
C PRO A 41 30.66 -14.17 22.80
N LEU A 42 30.26 -14.61 21.61
CA LEU A 42 31.12 -14.71 20.43
C LEU A 42 30.81 -13.59 19.44
N ASP A 43 31.71 -13.42 18.46
CA ASP A 43 31.52 -12.53 17.30
C ASP A 43 31.01 -11.12 17.70
N ILE A 44 31.65 -10.53 18.70
CA ILE A 44 31.24 -9.23 19.21
C ILE A 44 31.69 -8.13 18.25
N GLN A 45 30.70 -7.42 17.73
CA GLN A 45 30.85 -6.31 16.79
C GLN A 45 30.31 -5.06 17.47
N LEU A 46 31.01 -3.94 17.28
CA LEU A 46 30.66 -2.64 17.85
C LEU A 46 30.59 -1.64 16.68
N GLU A 47 29.52 -0.86 16.62
CA GLU A 47 29.24 0.05 15.51
C GLU A 47 28.80 1.42 16.03
N THR A 48 29.41 2.50 15.54
CA THR A 48 29.12 3.86 16.01
C THR A 48 27.89 4.40 15.29
N ILE A 49 26.75 4.47 15.99
CA ILE A 49 25.48 4.90 15.41
C ILE A 49 25.49 6.42 15.17
N ASN A 50 25.88 7.19 16.19
CA ASN A 50 25.84 8.65 16.14
C ASN A 50 26.76 9.31 17.21
N CYS A 51 26.52 10.59 17.49
CA CYS A 51 27.25 11.43 18.42
C CYS A 51 27.15 10.95 19.88
N THR A 52 26.07 10.28 20.28
CA THR A 52 25.77 9.89 21.67
C THR A 52 25.36 8.41 21.82
N ALA A 53 25.56 7.58 20.78
CA ALA A 53 25.18 6.17 20.80
C ALA A 53 26.11 5.26 19.97
N PHE A 54 26.24 4.00 20.41
CA PHE A 54 26.82 2.90 19.64
C PHE A 54 26.01 1.61 19.81
N SER A 55 26.03 0.75 18.80
CA SER A 55 25.40 -0.57 18.82
C SER A 55 26.41 -1.64 19.26
N VAL A 56 25.91 -2.67 19.92
CA VAL A 56 26.67 -3.84 20.40
C VAL A 56 25.99 -5.09 19.89
N ARG A 57 26.59 -5.79 18.93
CA ARG A 57 26.10 -7.07 18.39
C ARG A 57 26.97 -8.24 18.86
N TRP A 58 26.38 -9.39 19.18
CA TRP A 58 27.09 -10.61 19.56
C TRP A 58 26.33 -11.88 19.14
N LYS A 59 27.00 -13.03 19.17
CA LYS A 59 26.40 -14.36 18.94
C LYS A 59 26.43 -15.23 20.19
N MET A 60 25.50 -16.18 20.25
CA MET A 60 25.41 -17.15 21.34
C MET A 60 26.74 -17.93 21.51
N PRO A 61 27.24 -18.13 22.74
CA PRO A 61 28.48 -18.88 22.96
C PRO A 61 28.42 -20.35 22.49
N ARG A 62 29.57 -20.91 22.11
CA ARG A 62 29.65 -22.26 21.50
C ARG A 62 29.52 -23.44 22.47
N ARG A 63 29.52 -23.22 23.79
CA ARG A 63 29.31 -24.28 24.80
C ARG A 63 28.57 -23.77 26.01
N HIS A 64 27.47 -24.43 26.35
CA HIS A 64 26.62 -24.12 27.50
C HIS A 64 26.42 -25.35 28.38
N VAL A 65 26.46 -25.11 29.70
CA VAL A 65 26.17 -26.10 30.75
C VAL A 65 24.80 -25.85 31.42
N SER A 66 24.08 -24.81 31.00
CA SER A 66 22.70 -24.51 31.39
C SER A 66 22.06 -23.53 30.40
N THR A 67 20.73 -23.43 30.43
CA THR A 67 19.94 -22.44 29.67
C THR A 67 20.39 -21.00 30.00
N ILE A 68 20.62 -20.19 28.97
CA ILE A 68 20.80 -18.73 29.09
C ILE A 68 19.41 -18.10 29.27
N THR A 69 19.30 -17.15 30.22
CA THR A 69 18.10 -16.33 30.43
C THR A 69 18.29 -14.89 29.97
N GLY A 70 19.53 -14.45 29.73
CA GLY A 70 19.83 -13.12 29.21
C GLY A 70 21.32 -12.83 29.11
N TYR A 71 21.63 -11.59 28.73
CA TYR A 71 22.99 -11.05 28.61
C TYR A 71 23.13 -9.77 29.42
N LYS A 72 24.37 -9.42 29.77
CA LYS A 72 24.73 -8.13 30.41
C LYS A 72 25.82 -7.47 29.58
N VAL A 73 25.57 -6.26 29.11
CA VAL A 73 26.56 -5.44 28.41
C VAL A 73 27.17 -4.47 29.40
N PHE A 74 28.47 -4.59 29.61
CA PHE A 74 29.26 -3.74 30.50
C PHE A 74 29.98 -2.70 29.66
N TYR A 75 29.82 -1.41 29.98
CA TYR A 75 30.49 -0.31 29.27
C TYR A 75 31.08 0.72 30.24
N THR A 76 32.25 1.29 29.91
CA THR A 76 32.92 2.30 30.74
C THR A 76 33.59 3.37 29.88
N GLU A 77 33.45 4.64 30.27
CA GLU A 77 34.19 5.77 29.68
C GLU A 77 35.70 5.57 29.83
N MET A 78 36.48 6.01 28.85
CA MET A 78 37.94 5.98 28.90
C MET A 78 38.56 7.35 28.67
N LYS A 79 39.59 7.67 29.46
CA LYS A 79 40.46 8.83 29.27
C LYS A 79 41.91 8.38 29.34
N ASN A 80 42.74 8.86 28.41
CA ASN A 80 44.18 8.58 28.34
C ASN A 80 44.51 7.08 28.46
N GLY A 81 43.72 6.22 27.80
CA GLY A 81 43.88 4.76 27.78
C GLY A 81 43.42 4.01 29.04
N ARG A 82 42.91 4.70 30.07
CA ARG A 82 42.39 4.10 31.31
C ARG A 82 40.87 4.29 31.40
N THR A 83 40.18 3.31 31.98
CA THR A 83 38.75 3.39 32.31
C THR A 83 38.51 4.38 33.45
N VAL A 84 37.45 5.17 33.34
CA VAL A 84 37.07 6.23 34.28
C VAL A 84 35.65 5.95 34.81
N GLY A 85 35.50 5.96 36.13
CA GLY A 85 34.24 5.61 36.80
C GLY A 85 33.99 4.10 36.91
N THR A 86 32.82 3.75 37.45
CA THR A 86 32.31 2.37 37.48
C THR A 86 31.77 1.95 36.10
N ALA A 87 31.86 0.67 35.78
CA ALA A 87 31.21 0.15 34.58
C ALA A 87 29.69 0.26 34.71
N SER A 88 29.07 0.88 33.71
CA SER A 88 27.62 0.86 33.51
C SER A 88 27.21 -0.50 32.96
N ILE A 89 26.02 -0.97 33.35
CA ILE A 89 25.53 -2.31 33.02
C ILE A 89 24.14 -2.15 32.41
N MET A 90 23.96 -2.71 31.20
CA MET A 90 22.66 -2.87 30.56
C MET A 90 22.32 -4.37 30.55
N GLU A 91 21.18 -4.75 31.12
CA GLU A 91 20.71 -6.14 31.10
C GLU A 91 19.72 -6.36 29.96
N VAL A 92 19.94 -7.44 29.20
CA VAL A 92 19.16 -7.81 28.01
C VAL A 92 18.56 -9.20 28.25
N PRO A 93 17.34 -9.31 28.81
CA PRO A 93 16.66 -10.59 29.04
C PRO A 93 16.18 -11.21 27.71
N LEU A 94 16.08 -12.53 27.67
CA LEU A 94 15.45 -13.25 26.54
C LEU A 94 13.94 -13.42 26.78
N SER A 95 13.15 -13.34 25.71
CA SER A 95 11.69 -13.59 25.77
C SER A 95 11.37 -15.06 26.02
N LEU A 96 10.16 -15.34 26.50
CA LEU A 96 9.73 -16.70 26.84
C LEU A 96 9.76 -17.63 25.61
N ASP A 97 9.40 -17.13 24.44
CA ASP A 97 9.39 -17.90 23.18
C ASP A 97 10.81 -18.34 22.79
N MET A 98 11.79 -17.44 22.91
CA MET A 98 13.21 -17.72 22.63
C MET A 98 13.84 -18.77 23.56
N LEU A 99 13.20 -19.08 24.71
CA LEU A 99 13.66 -20.12 25.62
C LEU A 99 13.19 -21.54 25.22
N THR A 100 12.25 -21.67 24.28
CA THR A 100 11.63 -22.98 23.93
C THR A 100 12.34 -23.72 22.79
N THR A 101 13.00 -23.01 21.87
CA THR A 101 13.69 -23.60 20.71
C THR A 101 15.13 -24.01 21.06
N GLY A 102 15.29 -25.19 21.67
CA GLY A 102 16.57 -25.72 22.16
C GLY A 102 17.62 -26.14 21.10
N GLN A 103 17.76 -25.40 19.98
CA GLN A 103 18.59 -25.83 18.85
C GLN A 103 19.23 -24.67 18.04
N PHE A 104 19.89 -23.72 18.72
CA PHE A 104 20.69 -22.69 18.06
C PHE A 104 22.18 -23.06 17.99
N ASP A 105 22.65 -23.51 16.81
CA ASP A 105 24.06 -23.85 16.51
C ASP A 105 24.97 -22.59 16.35
N GLY A 106 24.91 -21.67 17.31
CA GLY A 106 25.78 -20.48 17.37
C GLY A 106 25.59 -19.45 16.25
N GLN A 107 24.55 -19.58 15.42
CA GLN A 107 24.22 -18.62 14.35
C GLN A 107 23.37 -17.44 14.83
N ALA A 108 22.58 -17.61 15.90
CA ALA A 108 21.74 -16.54 16.46
C ALA A 108 22.59 -15.35 16.92
N SER A 109 22.33 -14.19 16.32
CA SER A 109 22.88 -12.88 16.70
C SER A 109 21.86 -12.09 17.51
N PHE A 110 22.35 -11.38 18.52
CA PHE A 110 21.61 -10.44 19.35
C PHE A 110 22.32 -9.09 19.24
N ASP A 111 21.58 -7.98 19.28
CA ASP A 111 22.15 -6.65 19.41
C ASP A 111 21.38 -5.77 20.40
N VAL A 112 22.03 -4.71 20.86
CA VAL A 112 21.43 -3.64 21.65
C VAL A 112 22.16 -2.31 21.42
N ASP A 113 21.40 -1.22 21.36
CA ASP A 113 21.92 0.13 21.20
C ASP A 113 22.11 0.80 22.57
N ILE A 114 23.32 1.29 22.82
CA ILE A 114 23.66 2.04 24.04
C ILE A 114 23.69 3.52 23.70
N SER A 115 22.73 4.27 24.23
CA SER A 115 22.51 5.71 23.99
C SER A 115 22.84 6.58 25.21
N ASN A 116 22.60 7.89 25.11
CA ASN A 116 22.88 8.89 26.15
C ASN A 116 24.36 8.95 26.59
N LEU A 117 25.26 8.61 25.67
CA LEU A 117 26.71 8.68 25.84
C LEU A 117 27.25 10.08 25.53
N LYS A 118 28.49 10.36 25.95
CA LYS A 118 29.18 11.62 25.69
C LYS A 118 29.73 11.65 24.26
N VAL A 119 29.65 12.81 23.61
CA VAL A 119 30.20 13.04 22.27
C VAL A 119 31.73 12.90 22.25
N ASN A 120 32.29 12.48 21.10
CA ASN A 120 33.72 12.28 20.87
C ASN A 120 34.45 11.50 22.01
N THR A 121 33.75 10.57 22.67
CA THR A 121 34.25 9.87 23.86
C THR A 121 34.47 8.41 23.56
N LYS A 122 35.63 7.89 23.98
CA LYS A 122 35.98 6.47 23.82
C LYS A 122 35.46 5.67 25.00
N TYR A 123 34.80 4.56 24.71
CA TYR A 123 34.25 3.60 25.65
C TYR A 123 34.90 2.23 25.50
N ARG A 124 34.97 1.48 26.59
CA ARG A 124 35.36 0.06 26.63
C ARG A 124 34.14 -0.78 26.94
N VAL A 125 33.87 -1.80 26.12
CA VAL A 125 32.65 -2.61 26.12
C VAL A 125 32.98 -4.10 26.23
N SER A 126 32.20 -4.85 26.99
CA SER A 126 32.23 -6.33 27.01
C SER A 126 30.84 -6.90 27.29
N VAL A 127 30.56 -8.12 26.85
CA VAL A 127 29.26 -8.77 27.04
C VAL A 127 29.45 -10.07 27.83
N GLY A 128 28.61 -10.31 28.83
CA GLY A 128 28.52 -11.58 29.56
C GLY A 128 27.14 -12.23 29.39
N ALA A 129 27.08 -13.56 29.42
CA ALA A 129 25.81 -14.31 29.44
C ALA A 129 25.45 -14.71 30.88
N TYR A 130 24.17 -14.73 31.22
CA TYR A 130 23.66 -15.27 32.48
C TYR A 130 22.53 -16.27 32.26
N GLY A 131 22.35 -17.17 33.21
CA GLY A 131 21.43 -18.30 33.12
C GLY A 131 21.35 -19.08 34.43
N TRP A 132 20.75 -20.27 34.41
CA TRP A 132 20.47 -21.03 35.63
C TRP A 132 21.72 -21.55 36.37
N ALA A 133 22.87 -21.69 35.70
CA ALA A 133 24.17 -21.95 36.36
C ALA A 133 24.87 -20.68 36.89
N GLY A 134 24.21 -19.52 36.85
CA GLY A 134 24.75 -18.22 37.23
C GLY A 134 25.47 -17.49 36.09
N GLU A 135 26.22 -16.44 36.44
CA GLU A 135 26.88 -15.57 35.47
C GLU A 135 28.13 -16.21 34.84
N GLY A 136 28.18 -16.17 33.51
CA GLY A 136 29.35 -16.53 32.72
C GLY A 136 30.50 -15.54 32.90
N ARG A 137 31.62 -15.81 32.22
CA ARG A 137 32.68 -14.80 32.09
C ARG A 137 32.28 -13.79 30.99
N PRO A 138 32.45 -12.48 31.21
CA PRO A 138 32.40 -11.51 30.12
C PRO A 138 33.41 -11.84 29.03
N SER A 139 33.13 -11.34 27.83
CA SER A 139 34.01 -11.41 26.67
C SER A 139 35.35 -10.70 26.90
N MET A 140 36.28 -10.91 25.97
CA MET A 140 37.39 -9.95 25.82
C MET A 140 36.80 -8.56 25.56
N PRO A 141 37.26 -7.51 26.28
CA PRO A 141 36.76 -6.17 26.07
C PRO A 141 37.23 -5.62 24.72
N ARG A 142 36.36 -4.83 24.09
CA ARG A 142 36.62 -4.09 22.85
C ARG A 142 36.39 -2.60 23.11
N ASP A 143 37.11 -1.75 22.38
CA ASP A 143 36.97 -0.30 22.52
C ASP A 143 36.29 0.30 21.28
N ILE A 144 35.40 1.26 21.50
CA ILE A 144 34.68 2.03 20.47
C ILE A 144 34.66 3.52 20.86
N SER A 145 34.54 4.43 19.90
CA SER A 145 34.25 5.84 20.15
C SER A 145 32.87 6.20 19.62
N THR A 146 32.16 7.09 20.31
CA THR A 146 31.08 7.87 19.68
C THR A 146 31.66 8.76 18.59
N ALA A 147 30.82 9.28 17.67
CA ALA A 147 31.29 10.11 16.56
C ALA A 147 32.05 11.38 17.03
N SER A 148 32.92 11.89 16.15
CA SER A 148 33.67 13.14 16.36
C SER A 148 32.77 14.37 16.27
N GLN A 149 33.23 15.49 16.82
CA GLN A 149 32.48 16.75 16.83
C GLN A 149 32.11 17.24 15.42
N GLU A 150 33.03 17.06 14.45
CA GLU A 150 32.90 17.54 13.07
C GLU A 150 31.82 16.78 12.28
N MET A 151 31.68 15.47 12.51
CA MET A 151 30.71 14.61 11.83
C MET A 151 29.27 14.77 12.37
N CYS A 152 29.06 15.73 13.29
CA CYS A 152 27.84 15.96 14.07
C CYS A 152 27.30 17.40 13.95
N MET A 153 27.73 18.16 12.93
CA MET A 153 27.28 19.55 12.70
C MET A 153 26.22 19.67 11.58
N PRO A 154 25.42 20.76 11.58
CA PRO A 154 24.64 21.18 10.42
C PRO A 154 25.53 21.39 9.17
N PRO A 155 24.96 21.38 7.96
CA PRO A 155 25.74 21.56 6.73
C PRO A 155 26.38 22.95 6.63
N SER A 156 27.39 23.10 5.76
CA SER A 156 27.87 24.42 5.33
C SER A 156 26.79 25.15 4.50
N PRO A 157 26.81 26.49 4.44
CA PRO A 157 25.85 27.26 3.66
C PRO A 157 25.86 26.87 2.18
N PRO A 158 24.70 26.75 1.52
CA PRO A 158 24.63 26.65 0.06
C PRO A 158 25.25 27.86 -0.65
N SER A 159 25.55 27.71 -1.93
CA SER A 159 25.94 28.84 -2.78
C SER A 159 24.84 29.91 -2.81
N GLN A 160 25.20 31.14 -3.17
CA GLN A 160 24.24 32.16 -3.57
C GLN A 160 23.28 31.57 -4.63
N PRO A 161 21.95 31.73 -4.50
CA PRO A 161 21.00 31.20 -5.47
C PRO A 161 21.06 32.01 -6.77
N THR A 162 21.18 31.32 -7.90
CA THR A 162 21.13 31.88 -9.25
C THR A 162 19.73 31.75 -9.82
N VAL A 163 19.29 32.78 -10.56
CA VAL A 163 18.00 32.75 -11.26
C VAL A 163 18.23 32.27 -12.69
N MET A 164 17.57 31.18 -13.07
CA MET A 164 17.73 30.56 -14.38
C MET A 164 16.76 31.14 -15.42
N ALA A 165 15.50 31.38 -15.01
CA ALA A 165 14.44 31.89 -15.87
C ALA A 165 13.44 32.75 -15.08
N VAL A 166 12.88 33.75 -15.76
CA VAL A 166 11.92 34.72 -15.21
C VAL A 166 10.65 34.77 -16.06
N SER A 167 9.50 34.86 -15.41
CA SER A 167 8.19 35.16 -16.01
C SER A 167 7.45 36.25 -15.20
N ASP A 168 6.16 36.48 -15.43
CA ASP A 168 5.37 37.44 -14.66
C ASP A 168 4.95 36.91 -13.27
N THR A 169 4.85 35.59 -13.12
CA THR A 169 4.27 34.93 -11.94
C THR A 169 5.11 33.77 -11.39
N GLU A 170 6.21 33.40 -12.06
CA GLU A 170 7.11 32.30 -11.69
C GLU A 170 8.61 32.64 -11.89
N LEU A 171 9.47 32.11 -11.01
CA LEU A 171 10.93 32.21 -11.06
C LEU A 171 11.58 30.82 -10.89
N ALA A 172 12.55 30.49 -11.74
CA ALA A 172 13.36 29.28 -11.59
C ALA A 172 14.70 29.60 -10.90
N LEU A 173 15.04 28.84 -9.84
CA LEU A 173 16.21 29.03 -8.99
C LEU A 173 17.11 27.79 -9.00
N SER A 174 18.42 28.00 -8.89
CA SER A 174 19.43 26.96 -8.73
C SER A 174 20.49 27.39 -7.72
N TRP A 175 21.09 26.44 -7.01
CA TRP A 175 22.24 26.65 -6.13
C TRP A 175 23.18 25.44 -6.21
N GLN A 176 24.28 25.48 -5.47
CA GLN A 176 25.14 24.33 -5.21
C GLN A 176 25.15 24.05 -3.71
N GLN A 177 25.31 22.78 -3.34
CA GLN A 177 25.56 22.37 -1.97
C GLN A 177 26.91 22.91 -1.50
N GLY A 178 27.00 23.35 -0.24
CA GLY A 178 28.25 23.86 0.33
C GLY A 178 29.32 22.78 0.45
N GLU A 179 30.59 23.17 0.25
CA GLU A 179 31.75 22.29 0.47
C GLU A 179 31.83 21.91 1.96
N SER A 180 31.80 20.61 2.27
CA SER A 180 32.01 20.07 3.63
C SER A 180 32.21 18.54 3.60
N ASP A 181 33.44 18.14 3.24
CA ASP A 181 33.88 16.75 3.26
C ASP A 181 33.86 16.18 4.69
N GLY A 182 32.78 15.49 5.05
CA GLY A 182 32.58 14.88 6.38
C GLY A 182 31.30 15.26 7.11
N SER A 183 30.47 16.16 6.55
CA SER A 183 29.13 16.44 7.12
C SER A 183 28.15 15.27 6.90
N ALA A 184 27.17 15.11 7.80
CA ALA A 184 26.05 14.19 7.56
C ALA A 184 25.22 14.68 6.35
N PRO A 185 24.71 13.77 5.49
CA PRO A 185 24.11 14.14 4.21
C PRO A 185 22.96 15.13 4.36
N VAL A 186 22.92 16.10 3.44
CA VAL A 186 21.80 17.05 3.32
C VAL A 186 20.55 16.26 2.95
N LEU A 187 19.50 16.44 3.75
CA LEU A 187 18.19 15.82 3.55
C LEU A 187 17.30 16.68 2.66
N HIS A 188 17.39 18.00 2.82
CA HIS A 188 16.68 18.99 2.01
C HIS A 188 17.26 20.40 2.20
N PHE A 189 16.78 21.34 1.40
CA PHE A 189 17.02 22.77 1.51
C PHE A 189 15.75 23.50 1.95
N LEU A 190 15.93 24.61 2.66
CA LEU A 190 14.91 25.60 2.97
C LEU A 190 15.24 26.87 2.19
N VAL A 191 14.37 27.27 1.26
CA VAL A 191 14.48 28.52 0.52
C VAL A 191 13.57 29.56 1.19
N ALA A 192 14.07 30.78 1.32
CA ALA A 192 13.27 31.94 1.74
C ALA A 192 13.40 33.07 0.73
N TYR A 193 12.35 33.89 0.64
CA TYR A 193 12.36 35.11 -0.17
C TYR A 193 11.93 36.33 0.64
N ILE A 194 12.29 37.51 0.14
CA ILE A 194 11.82 38.81 0.64
C ILE A 194 11.57 39.73 -0.55
N ARG A 195 10.52 40.56 -0.48
CA ARG A 195 10.29 41.66 -1.44
C ARG A 195 10.84 42.94 -0.82
N PRO A 196 12.04 43.43 -1.19
CA PRO A 196 12.74 44.47 -0.43
C PRO A 196 12.01 45.83 -0.38
N GLU A 197 11.04 46.07 -1.26
CA GLU A 197 10.18 47.27 -1.28
C GLU A 197 8.90 47.12 -0.41
N MET A 198 8.57 45.92 0.11
CA MET A 198 7.28 45.63 0.76
C MET A 198 7.34 44.78 2.04
N ASP A 199 8.36 43.94 2.22
CA ASP A 199 8.47 43.00 3.34
C ASP A 199 9.61 43.39 4.30
N THR A 200 9.38 43.31 5.61
CA THR A 200 10.42 43.50 6.64
C THR A 200 11.03 42.20 7.15
N GLU A 201 10.47 41.04 6.78
CA GLU A 201 10.87 39.71 7.25
C GLU A 201 10.94 38.70 6.10
N TRP A 202 11.74 37.65 6.28
CA TRP A 202 11.94 36.60 5.28
C TRP A 202 10.79 35.59 5.27
N THR A 203 10.11 35.47 4.14
CA THR A 203 9.08 34.44 3.93
C THR A 203 9.74 33.13 3.52
N TYR A 204 9.74 32.14 4.40
CA TYR A 204 10.18 30.78 4.09
C TYR A 204 9.14 30.03 3.25
N ILE A 205 9.61 29.32 2.23
CA ILE A 205 8.82 28.33 1.49
C ILE A 205 8.59 27.13 2.41
N ARG A 206 7.35 26.65 2.48
CA ARG A 206 6.90 25.67 3.49
C ARG A 206 7.31 24.23 3.20
N GLU A 207 7.65 23.92 1.95
CA GLU A 207 8.00 22.57 1.51
C GLU A 207 9.53 22.38 1.56
N PRO A 208 10.03 21.28 2.13
CA PRO A 208 11.45 20.94 2.09
C PRO A 208 11.85 20.58 0.65
N ILE A 209 12.90 21.20 0.13
CA ILE A 209 13.33 21.02 -1.27
C ILE A 209 14.49 20.04 -1.31
N GLU A 210 14.26 18.82 -1.81
CA GLU A 210 15.27 17.74 -1.85
C GLU A 210 16.28 17.91 -3.01
N THR A 211 16.04 18.86 -3.92
CA THR A 211 16.87 19.16 -5.11
C THR A 211 17.66 20.46 -4.96
N ASN A 212 18.80 20.58 -5.67
CA ASN A 212 19.62 21.81 -5.73
C ASN A 212 19.00 22.95 -6.58
N SER A 213 17.72 22.84 -6.91
CA SER A 213 16.97 23.79 -7.74
C SER A 213 15.47 23.72 -7.46
N MET A 214 14.74 24.78 -7.82
CA MET A 214 13.28 24.84 -7.70
C MET A 214 12.64 25.78 -8.73
N VAL A 215 11.32 25.70 -8.89
CA VAL A 215 10.51 26.75 -9.54
C VAL A 215 9.52 27.31 -8.53
N LEU A 216 9.69 28.57 -8.14
CA LEU A 216 8.78 29.30 -7.28
C LEU A 216 7.65 29.90 -8.12
N LYS A 217 6.40 29.69 -7.72
CA LYS A 217 5.20 30.08 -8.47
C LYS A 217 4.27 30.96 -7.61
N GLY A 218 3.40 31.71 -8.26
CA GLY A 218 2.42 32.58 -7.57
C GLY A 218 2.99 33.93 -7.12
N LEU A 219 4.06 34.38 -7.77
CA LEU A 219 4.67 35.68 -7.56
C LEU A 219 3.79 36.79 -8.13
N LEU A 220 3.94 38.00 -7.58
CA LEU A 220 3.36 39.21 -8.16
C LEU A 220 4.17 39.66 -9.40
N PRO A 221 3.53 40.09 -10.50
CA PRO A 221 4.19 40.77 -11.62
C PRO A 221 4.89 42.07 -11.23
N GLU A 222 5.85 42.49 -12.05
CA GLU A 222 6.66 43.73 -11.92
C GLU A 222 7.33 43.96 -10.55
N THR A 223 7.42 42.93 -9.72
CA THR A 223 7.82 43.00 -8.31
C THR A 223 9.22 42.41 -8.12
N GLU A 224 10.06 43.06 -7.32
CA GLU A 224 11.39 42.54 -6.98
C GLU A 224 11.37 41.52 -5.84
N TYR A 225 12.17 40.46 -6.01
CA TYR A 225 12.41 39.41 -5.04
C TYR A 225 13.90 39.19 -4.84
N GLN A 226 14.30 38.95 -3.59
CA GLN A 226 15.60 38.41 -3.21
C GLN A 226 15.42 37.08 -2.47
N PHE A 227 16.44 36.22 -2.53
CA PHE A 227 16.40 34.83 -2.08
C PHE A 227 17.62 34.45 -1.24
N VAL A 228 17.39 33.58 -0.25
CA VAL A 228 18.43 32.84 0.48
C VAL A 228 18.06 31.36 0.57
N VAL A 229 19.07 30.51 0.65
CA VAL A 229 18.92 29.05 0.79
C VAL A 229 19.66 28.58 2.04
N ARG A 230 19.09 27.62 2.76
CA ARG A 230 19.72 26.92 3.88
C ARG A 230 19.69 25.42 3.62
N ALA A 231 20.76 24.69 3.91
CA ALA A 231 20.78 23.23 3.84
C ALA A 231 20.41 22.63 5.20
N VAL A 232 19.76 21.47 5.22
CA VAL A 232 19.33 20.77 6.44
C VAL A 232 19.86 19.35 6.43
N ASN A 233 20.46 18.90 7.52
CA ASN A 233 20.77 17.49 7.76
C ASN A 233 20.19 17.03 9.11
N LYS A 234 20.42 15.77 9.47
CA LYS A 234 19.97 15.16 10.74
C LYS A 234 20.53 15.82 12.03
N HIS A 235 21.40 16.82 11.91
CA HIS A 235 22.00 17.59 13.01
C HIS A 235 21.59 19.07 13.02
N GLY A 236 20.85 19.55 12.01
CA GLY A 236 20.24 20.88 12.01
C GLY A 236 20.32 21.62 10.67
N VAL A 237 20.04 22.92 10.74
CA VAL A 237 19.96 23.83 9.58
C VAL A 237 21.23 24.68 9.49
N SER A 238 21.80 24.80 8.28
CA SER A 238 22.97 25.65 7.99
C SER A 238 22.71 27.14 8.28
N PRO A 239 23.75 27.97 8.38
CA PRO A 239 23.61 29.41 8.11
C PRO A 239 23.09 29.63 6.67
N PRO A 240 22.42 30.76 6.38
CA PRO A 240 21.94 31.06 5.04
C PRO A 240 23.07 31.30 4.05
N SER A 241 22.79 30.98 2.78
CA SER A 241 23.57 31.43 1.63
C SER A 241 23.70 32.96 1.61
N PRO A 242 24.67 33.52 0.86
CA PRO A 242 24.59 34.91 0.44
C PRO A 242 23.24 35.18 -0.24
N ILE A 243 22.69 36.37 0.00
CA ILE A 243 21.47 36.86 -0.67
C ILE A 243 21.81 37.13 -2.14
N ASN A 244 20.94 36.77 -3.09
CA ASN A 244 21.15 37.11 -4.51
C ASN A 244 20.83 38.59 -4.82
N ASN A 245 21.24 39.04 -6.02
CA ASN A 245 20.81 40.34 -6.53
C ASN A 245 19.28 40.37 -6.70
N PRO A 246 18.59 41.51 -6.45
CA PRO A 246 17.16 41.63 -6.70
C PRO A 246 16.79 41.24 -8.13
N VAL A 247 15.74 40.44 -8.28
CA VAL A 247 15.18 40.08 -9.59
C VAL A 247 13.71 40.49 -9.64
N ARG A 248 13.39 41.36 -10.61
CA ARG A 248 12.03 41.81 -10.89
C ARG A 248 11.33 40.82 -11.81
N THR A 249 10.13 40.39 -11.45
CA THR A 249 9.24 39.61 -12.33
C THR A 249 8.81 40.44 -13.55
N LEU A 250 8.42 39.77 -14.64
CA LEU A 250 7.97 40.46 -15.85
C LEU A 250 6.61 41.15 -15.66
N ALA A 251 6.29 42.09 -16.56
CA ALA A 251 4.95 42.65 -16.66
C ALA A 251 3.97 41.62 -17.23
N SER A 252 2.78 41.53 -16.66
CA SER A 252 1.73 40.60 -17.14
C SER A 252 1.07 41.16 -18.40
N TYR A 253 1.48 40.66 -19.56
CA TYR A 253 1.03 41.18 -20.85
C TYR A 253 -0.45 40.87 -21.12
N GLY A 254 -1.27 41.91 -21.18
CA GLY A 254 -2.68 41.83 -21.55
C GLY A 254 -2.87 41.27 -22.96
N ARG A 255 -3.46 40.07 -23.05
CA ARG A 255 -3.59 39.31 -24.30
C ARG A 255 -4.53 39.97 -25.32
N LEU A 256 -3.96 40.69 -26.29
CA LEU A 256 -4.63 40.95 -27.57
C LEU A 256 -4.69 39.65 -28.40
N LEU A 257 -5.79 39.44 -29.11
CA LEU A 257 -6.07 38.21 -29.84
C LEU A 257 -5.63 38.31 -31.31
N ASN A 258 -4.62 37.55 -31.72
CA ASN A 258 -4.50 36.87 -33.02
C ASN A 258 -3.18 36.10 -33.14
N GLY A 259 -3.17 35.01 -33.91
CA GLY A 259 -1.97 34.20 -34.16
C GLY A 259 -1.61 33.25 -33.00
N GLY A 260 -0.86 32.21 -33.33
CA GLY A 260 -0.22 31.34 -32.34
C GLY A 260 1.26 31.63 -32.30
N ASP A 261 1.84 31.68 -31.11
CA ASP A 261 3.29 31.67 -30.89
C ASP A 261 3.61 31.11 -29.50
N THR A 262 4.90 30.79 -29.27
CA THR A 262 5.37 30.06 -28.08
C THR A 262 5.52 30.92 -26.82
N PHE A 263 5.48 30.28 -25.64
CA PHE A 263 5.80 30.92 -24.36
C PHE A 263 7.29 31.28 -24.30
N GLN A 264 7.62 32.57 -24.33
CA GLN A 264 8.99 33.04 -24.11
C GLN A 264 9.35 33.09 -22.63
N TYR A 265 10.20 32.17 -22.19
CA TYR A 265 10.98 32.31 -20.95
C TYR A 265 12.24 33.13 -21.24
N VAL A 266 12.52 34.16 -20.44
CA VAL A 266 13.82 34.85 -20.51
C VAL A 266 14.83 34.06 -19.69
N VAL A 267 15.62 33.23 -20.37
CA VAL A 267 16.73 32.46 -19.76
C VAL A 267 17.92 33.40 -19.53
N GLN A 268 18.34 33.57 -18.28
CA GLN A 268 19.53 34.35 -17.96
C GLN A 268 20.78 33.48 -18.03
N GLN A 269 21.57 33.62 -19.10
CA GLN A 269 22.87 32.95 -19.20
C GLN A 269 23.89 33.58 -18.24
N PRO A 270 24.67 32.76 -17.48
CA PRO A 270 25.67 33.28 -16.55
C PRO A 270 26.85 33.90 -17.31
N ARG A 271 27.03 35.23 -17.17
CA ARG A 271 28.21 35.94 -17.68
C ARG A 271 29.45 35.60 -16.85
N TYR A 272 30.19 34.58 -17.26
CA TYR A 272 31.53 34.31 -16.74
C TYR A 272 32.49 35.47 -17.05
N ARG A 273 32.76 36.33 -16.07
CA ARG A 273 33.95 37.20 -16.05
C ARG A 273 35.05 36.47 -15.31
N LEU A 274 36.03 35.95 -16.03
CA LEU A 274 37.31 35.54 -15.44
C LEU A 274 38.06 36.78 -14.95
N THR A 275 38.37 36.82 -13.65
CA THR A 275 39.33 37.78 -13.09
C THR A 275 40.75 37.30 -13.37
N GLY A 276 41.30 37.70 -14.52
CA GLY A 276 42.73 37.62 -14.80
C GLY A 276 43.53 38.55 -13.88
N ALA A 277 44.80 38.22 -13.66
CA ALA A 277 45.69 38.99 -12.78
C ALA A 277 46.08 40.36 -13.37
N SER A 278 46.66 41.19 -12.51
CA SER A 278 47.17 42.53 -12.81
C SER A 278 48.23 42.57 -13.91
N ASP A 279 48.15 43.56 -14.81
CA ASP A 279 49.31 44.35 -15.18
C ASP A 279 48.93 45.79 -15.60
N VAL A 280 49.93 46.65 -15.79
CA VAL A 280 49.79 48.12 -15.81
C VAL A 280 49.76 48.71 -17.24
N GLY A 281 48.82 49.64 -17.51
CA GLY A 281 48.84 50.45 -18.73
C GLY A 281 47.76 51.55 -18.78
N SER A 282 48.17 52.80 -19.03
CA SER A 282 47.28 53.98 -19.12
C SER A 282 46.71 54.20 -20.53
N GLY A 283 45.50 54.78 -20.62
CA GLY A 283 44.92 55.29 -21.87
C GLY A 283 43.53 55.87 -21.66
N ASP A 284 43.19 56.98 -22.33
CA ASP A 284 41.95 57.75 -22.12
C ASP A 284 41.35 58.22 -23.47
N TYR A 285 40.08 58.62 -23.46
CA TYR A 285 39.28 59.26 -24.53
C TYR A 285 38.81 58.48 -25.78
N GLY A 286 37.47 58.57 -26.01
CA GLY A 286 36.80 58.60 -27.33
C GLY A 286 36.27 57.28 -27.93
N SER A 287 35.27 57.22 -28.83
CA SER A 287 34.06 58.02 -29.17
C SER A 287 33.57 57.69 -30.60
N TYR A 288 32.42 57.01 -30.77
CA TYR A 288 31.64 56.80 -32.03
C TYR A 288 32.30 55.94 -33.15
N ILE A 289 31.65 54.90 -33.72
CA ILE A 289 30.66 54.86 -34.86
C ILE A 289 31.24 55.47 -36.15
N THR A 290 31.34 54.84 -37.35
CA THR A 290 30.87 53.55 -37.97
C THR A 290 31.90 53.07 -39.03
N ASP A 291 31.94 51.82 -39.52
CA ASP A 291 31.18 51.30 -40.70
C ASP A 291 31.49 49.78 -41.00
N PRO A 292 30.78 49.10 -41.95
CA PRO A 292 30.94 47.66 -42.24
C PRO A 292 31.52 47.27 -43.63
N GLY A 293 32.05 46.03 -43.76
CA GLY A 293 32.51 45.36 -45.01
C GLY A 293 33.73 44.45 -44.74
N VAL A 294 33.71 43.12 -44.96
CA VAL A 294 33.78 42.37 -46.25
C VAL A 294 35.08 42.73 -47.01
N LYS A 295 36.06 41.83 -47.19
CA LYS A 295 36.09 40.61 -48.05
C LYS A 295 37.33 39.74 -47.68
N ASP A 296 37.29 38.42 -47.44
CA ASP A 296 37.32 37.23 -48.34
C ASP A 296 38.76 36.62 -48.53
N GLU A 297 38.83 35.49 -49.24
CA GLU A 297 40.00 34.76 -49.81
C GLU A 297 40.81 33.75 -48.94
N ASP A 298 41.18 32.53 -49.41
CA ASP A 298 40.55 31.65 -50.43
C ASP A 298 41.17 30.22 -50.49
N GLY A 299 40.44 29.25 -51.09
CA GLY A 299 40.96 27.98 -51.65
C GLY A 299 41.18 26.79 -50.69
N PHE A 300 41.25 25.50 -51.07
CA PHE A 300 41.13 24.68 -52.31
C PHE A 300 40.85 23.21 -51.79
N ASP A 301 40.20 22.20 -52.41
CA ASP A 301 39.56 21.96 -53.73
C ASP A 301 38.89 20.52 -53.77
N ILE A 302 38.37 20.08 -54.94
CA ILE A 302 38.07 18.69 -55.40
C ILE A 302 36.68 18.06 -55.07
N ASP A 303 35.72 18.31 -55.98
CA ASP A 303 34.91 17.36 -56.81
C ASP A 303 33.66 16.58 -56.29
N ASP A 304 32.48 17.20 -56.54
CA ASP A 304 31.44 16.81 -57.54
C ASP A 304 30.19 15.92 -57.24
N SER A 305 29.11 16.24 -57.99
CA SER A 305 27.86 15.46 -58.30
C SER A 305 26.59 15.47 -57.39
N ASP A 306 25.97 16.66 -57.27
CA ASP A 306 24.59 17.01 -57.71
C ASP A 306 23.32 16.11 -57.57
N TYR A 307 22.26 16.79 -57.07
CA TYR A 307 20.81 16.80 -57.44
C TYR A 307 19.82 15.62 -57.20
N ASP A 308 18.67 16.02 -56.62
CA ASP A 308 17.26 15.56 -56.71
C ASP A 308 16.88 14.09 -57.02
N ILE A 309 15.91 13.56 -56.25
CA ILE A 309 14.68 12.94 -56.81
C ILE A 309 13.56 12.76 -55.75
N PHE A 310 12.39 13.35 -56.06
CA PHE A 310 10.99 12.99 -55.71
C PHE A 310 10.59 12.49 -54.30
N ILE A 311 9.57 13.16 -53.74
CA ILE A 311 8.39 12.46 -53.19
C ILE A 311 7.35 12.39 -54.33
N GLU A 312 6.98 11.19 -54.77
CA GLU A 312 5.90 10.97 -55.75
C GLU A 312 4.65 10.33 -55.09
N GLU A 313 3.48 10.52 -55.68
CA GLU A 313 2.19 10.16 -55.11
C GLU A 313 1.83 8.67 -55.24
N LEU A 314 1.27 8.08 -54.16
CA LEU A 314 0.41 6.89 -54.27
C LEU A 314 -1.09 7.26 -54.31
N LYS A 315 -1.48 7.74 -55.49
CA LYS A 315 -2.79 7.64 -56.16
C LYS A 315 -4.02 7.25 -55.32
N PRO A 316 -5.02 8.15 -55.20
CA PRO A 316 -6.43 7.79 -55.04
C PRO A 316 -7.00 7.12 -56.30
N PHE A 317 -8.13 6.41 -56.16
CA PHE A 317 -8.91 5.92 -57.30
C PHE A 317 -9.67 7.07 -58.02
N PRO A 318 -9.80 7.05 -59.36
CA PRO A 318 -10.47 8.11 -60.10
C PRO A 318 -11.98 7.89 -60.28
N GLY A 319 -12.77 8.92 -59.99
CA GLY A 319 -14.00 9.26 -60.73
C GLY A 319 -15.35 8.83 -60.14
N ILE A 320 -16.13 9.81 -59.67
CA ILE A 320 -17.40 10.26 -60.29
C ILE A 320 -17.87 11.59 -59.67
N SER A 321 -18.25 12.55 -60.53
CA SER A 321 -19.07 13.76 -60.30
C SER A 321 -18.82 14.73 -59.11
N GLN A 322 -18.38 15.96 -59.45
CA GLN A 322 -19.04 17.27 -59.22
C GLN A 322 -19.95 17.49 -57.97
N ASP A 323 -20.03 18.67 -57.33
CA ASP A 323 -19.76 20.03 -57.87
C ASP A 323 -19.53 21.16 -56.82
N ASN A 324 -18.96 22.27 -57.30
CA ASN A 324 -19.16 23.69 -56.93
C ASN A 324 -19.04 24.24 -55.46
N ARG A 325 -18.05 25.14 -55.31
CA ARG A 325 -18.13 26.55 -54.76
C ARG A 325 -17.93 26.89 -53.27
N LYS A 326 -16.74 27.45 -53.03
CA LYS A 326 -16.46 28.89 -52.69
C LYS A 326 -17.07 29.56 -51.43
N SER A 327 -16.16 30.17 -50.66
CA SER A 327 -16.14 31.61 -50.26
C SER A 327 -16.65 32.09 -48.87
N GLN A 328 -15.69 32.24 -47.95
CA GLN A 328 -15.33 33.49 -47.23
C GLN A 328 -16.23 34.12 -46.12
N LEU A 329 -15.51 34.81 -45.20
CA LEU A 329 -15.88 35.99 -44.38
C LEU A 329 -16.82 35.88 -43.14
N ARG A 330 -16.17 35.83 -41.98
CA ARG A 330 -16.27 36.78 -40.83
C ARG A 330 -17.56 37.63 -40.64
N SER A 331 -18.23 37.39 -39.52
CA SER A 331 -18.68 38.35 -38.46
C SER A 331 -18.94 39.83 -38.82
N HIS A 332 -20.08 40.43 -38.42
CA HIS A 332 -20.22 41.04 -37.07
C HIS A 332 -21.67 41.45 -36.65
N SER A 333 -21.92 41.45 -35.33
CA SER A 333 -22.78 42.35 -34.50
C SER A 333 -24.21 42.79 -34.92
N GLY A 334 -25.19 42.66 -34.00
CA GLY A 334 -26.34 43.60 -33.89
C GLY A 334 -27.70 43.07 -33.39
N PRO A 335 -28.10 43.25 -32.11
CA PRO A 335 -29.48 43.12 -31.59
C PRO A 335 -30.23 44.49 -31.66
N PRO A 336 -31.59 44.61 -31.55
CA PRO A 336 -32.37 44.06 -30.41
C PRO A 336 -33.88 43.72 -30.57
N SER A 337 -34.42 43.12 -29.49
CA SER A 337 -35.82 43.15 -29.02
C SER A 337 -36.91 42.33 -29.74
N GLY A 338 -37.70 41.62 -28.92
CA GLY A 338 -38.89 40.83 -29.29
C GLY A 338 -39.30 39.93 -28.12
N ARG A 339 -40.59 39.91 -27.74
CA ARG A 339 -41.06 39.25 -26.50
C ARG A 339 -41.90 37.99 -26.77
N ASN A 340 -41.72 36.99 -25.91
CA ASN A 340 -42.68 35.94 -25.49
C ASN A 340 -43.41 35.09 -26.55
N VAL A 341 -43.08 33.80 -26.63
CA VAL A 341 -44.06 32.68 -26.69
C VAL A 341 -43.56 31.54 -25.78
N VAL A 342 -44.48 30.81 -25.15
CA VAL A 342 -44.21 29.65 -24.26
C VAL A 342 -44.35 28.34 -25.03
N TYR A 343 -43.51 27.34 -24.74
CA TYR A 343 -43.82 25.94 -25.05
C TYR A 343 -43.53 24.99 -23.88
N ARG A 344 -44.46 24.04 -23.68
CA ARG A 344 -44.28 22.85 -22.84
C ARG A 344 -43.65 21.74 -23.68
N MET A 345 -43.02 20.77 -23.03
CA MET A 345 -42.89 19.40 -23.54
C MET A 345 -43.49 18.43 -22.53
N ASN A 346 -44.25 17.45 -23.02
CA ASN A 346 -44.66 16.26 -22.28
C ASN A 346 -44.55 15.04 -23.19
N THR A 347 -44.23 13.92 -22.56
CA THR A 347 -44.08 12.54 -23.03
C THR A 347 -45.09 12.01 -24.06
N MET A 348 -44.65 11.06 -24.91
CA MET A 348 -45.24 9.71 -25.13
C MET A 348 -44.43 8.93 -26.21
N THR A 349 -43.69 7.86 -25.86
CA THR A 349 -44.00 6.39 -25.93
C THR A 349 -43.46 5.65 -27.18
N PRO A 350 -42.86 4.44 -27.03
CA PRO A 350 -42.43 3.57 -28.13
C PRO A 350 -43.56 2.69 -28.71
N PRO A 351 -43.35 2.00 -29.87
CA PRO A 351 -44.39 1.23 -30.58
C PRO A 351 -44.69 -0.16 -29.97
N ASN A 352 -45.76 -0.80 -30.47
CA ASN A 352 -46.46 -1.93 -29.82
C ASN A 352 -46.52 -3.23 -30.65
N VAL A 353 -46.96 -4.32 -30.02
CA VAL A 353 -46.89 -5.74 -30.41
C VAL A 353 -48.06 -6.20 -31.33
N THR A 354 -47.88 -7.33 -32.01
CA THR A 354 -48.97 -8.20 -32.54
C THR A 354 -48.85 -9.63 -31.98
N ALA A 355 -49.97 -10.33 -31.75
CA ALA A 355 -50.06 -11.58 -30.96
C ALA A 355 -51.18 -12.51 -31.53
N ALA A 356 -51.58 -13.68 -31.02
CA ALA A 356 -51.39 -14.44 -29.76
C ALA A 356 -51.67 -15.96 -30.07
N PRO A 357 -52.28 -16.84 -29.22
CA PRO A 357 -52.41 -16.97 -27.74
C PRO A 357 -52.14 -18.43 -27.21
N VAL A 358 -52.57 -18.75 -25.96
CA VAL A 358 -52.83 -20.10 -25.36
C VAL A 358 -51.57 -20.86 -24.82
N SER A 359 -51.47 -21.42 -23.58
CA SER A 359 -52.35 -21.43 -22.36
C SER A 359 -51.62 -21.91 -21.08
N THR A 360 -52.09 -21.50 -19.87
CA THR A 360 -51.98 -22.15 -18.51
C THR A 360 -50.58 -22.44 -17.94
N THR A 361 -50.23 -22.36 -16.64
CA THR A 361 -50.78 -21.98 -15.29
C THR A 361 -49.55 -21.79 -14.37
N THR A 362 -49.45 -21.07 -13.23
CA THR A 362 -50.30 -20.83 -12.03
C THR A 362 -50.01 -19.42 -11.41
N SER A 363 -50.69 -19.00 -10.32
CA SER A 363 -50.74 -17.57 -9.90
C SER A 363 -50.74 -17.24 -8.39
N SER A 364 -49.87 -16.30 -7.95
CA SER A 364 -50.01 -15.31 -6.84
C SER A 364 -48.62 -14.65 -6.62
N ILE A 365 -48.35 -13.33 -6.69
CA ILE A 365 -49.04 -12.09 -6.23
C ILE A 365 -49.13 -11.98 -4.71
N PHE A 366 -48.45 -10.97 -4.14
CA PHE A 366 -48.92 -10.15 -3.01
C PHE A 366 -48.17 -8.81 -2.94
N SER A 367 -48.74 -7.83 -2.23
CA SER A 367 -48.22 -6.46 -2.03
C SER A 367 -48.55 -5.97 -0.61
N GLU A 368 -47.78 -4.99 -0.13
CA GLU A 368 -47.96 -4.05 1.01
C GLU A 368 -49.14 -4.27 2.00
N PHE A 369 -48.88 -4.27 3.32
CA PHE A 369 -49.18 -3.13 4.23
C PHE A 369 -48.66 -3.36 5.69
N THR A 370 -49.00 -2.45 6.61
CA THR A 370 -48.41 -2.20 7.95
C THR A 370 -49.05 -2.93 9.15
N ASP A 371 -48.28 -3.04 10.24
CA ASP A 371 -48.62 -3.03 11.69
C ASP A 371 -49.96 -3.59 12.22
N LEU A 372 -49.88 -4.47 13.25
CA LEU A 372 -50.25 -4.16 14.67
C LEU A 372 -50.42 -5.43 15.58
N LEU A 373 -49.71 -5.42 16.73
CA LEU A 373 -50.12 -5.90 18.09
C LEU A 373 -50.42 -7.39 18.43
N PHE A 374 -49.61 -7.92 19.38
CA PHE A 374 -50.01 -8.77 20.54
C PHE A 374 -50.49 -10.23 20.31
N PRO A 375 -50.56 -11.13 21.34
CA PRO A 375 -50.56 -10.90 22.80
C PRO A 375 -49.61 -11.78 23.68
N VAL A 376 -49.72 -11.57 25.00
CA VAL A 376 -49.04 -12.30 26.09
C VAL A 376 -49.90 -13.45 26.63
N THR A 377 -49.27 -14.57 27.04
CA THR A 377 -49.85 -15.61 27.92
C THR A 377 -48.81 -16.12 28.94
N SER A 378 -49.24 -16.80 30.02
CA SER A 378 -48.53 -16.79 31.31
C SER A 378 -48.44 -18.12 32.09
N GLN A 379 -47.32 -18.28 32.85
CA GLN A 379 -47.15 -19.09 34.08
C GLN A 379 -47.25 -20.65 33.98
N PRO A 380 -46.90 -21.45 35.02
CA PRO A 380 -46.31 -21.15 36.36
C PRO A 380 -45.10 -22.03 36.85
N SER A 381 -44.45 -21.54 37.93
CA SER A 381 -43.90 -22.25 39.13
C SER A 381 -42.87 -23.42 39.11
N SER A 382 -41.71 -23.22 39.79
CA SER A 382 -41.16 -24.08 40.87
C SER A 382 -39.84 -23.47 41.48
N THR A 383 -39.85 -22.70 42.57
CA THR A 383 -39.68 -23.11 44.00
C THR A 383 -38.34 -23.76 44.41
N LEU A 384 -37.49 -23.02 45.13
CA LEU A 384 -36.89 -23.43 46.42
C LEU A 384 -36.43 -22.20 47.24
N GLU A 385 -36.43 -22.27 48.58
CA GLU A 385 -36.09 -21.17 49.51
C GLU A 385 -34.89 -21.49 50.41
N THR A 386 -34.15 -20.45 50.85
CA THR A 386 -33.80 -20.13 52.26
C THR A 386 -33.19 -18.70 52.27
N LYS A 387 -33.72 -17.65 52.93
CA LYS A 387 -33.92 -17.40 54.39
C LYS A 387 -32.61 -17.39 55.18
N THR A 388 -32.24 -16.38 55.98
CA THR A 388 -32.91 -15.11 56.41
C THR A 388 -31.80 -14.06 56.79
N THR A 389 -31.97 -12.82 57.27
CA THR A 389 -33.04 -12.15 58.07
C THR A 389 -32.93 -10.60 57.96
N ALA A 390 -33.98 -9.86 58.36
CA ALA A 390 -33.98 -8.44 58.79
C ALA A 390 -34.92 -8.31 60.02
N PRO A 391 -35.00 -7.20 60.81
CA PRO A 391 -35.58 -5.90 60.40
C PRO A 391 -34.85 -4.67 61.05
N LEU A 392 -35.23 -3.38 60.89
CA LEU A 392 -36.44 -2.68 61.38
C LEU A 392 -36.78 -1.38 60.60
N THR A 393 -38.01 -0.89 60.84
CA THR A 393 -38.80 0.16 60.13
C THR A 393 -38.76 1.53 60.87
N PRO A 394 -39.51 2.63 60.52
CA PRO A 394 -40.58 2.81 59.51
C PRO A 394 -40.64 4.12 58.65
N THR A 395 -41.49 4.01 57.61
CA THR A 395 -42.18 4.95 56.68
C THR A 395 -42.43 6.45 57.02
N SER A 396 -42.48 7.34 55.99
CA SER A 396 -43.68 8.18 55.65
C SER A 396 -43.60 9.13 54.41
N ILE A 397 -44.21 8.74 53.27
CA ILE A 397 -45.01 9.53 52.26
C ILE A 397 -44.42 10.87 51.60
N PRO A 398 -45.07 11.61 50.64
CA PRO A 398 -44.35 12.06 49.41
C PRO A 398 -44.52 13.55 48.94
N LEU A 399 -44.07 13.84 47.69
CA LEU A 399 -44.19 15.10 46.88
C LEU A 399 -43.21 16.24 47.28
N SER A 400 -42.67 17.11 46.40
CA SER A 400 -42.94 17.43 44.97
C SER A 400 -41.71 17.95 44.18
N THR A 401 -41.76 17.85 42.84
CA THR A 401 -41.20 18.78 41.80
C THR A 401 -39.79 19.39 41.91
N THR A 402 -38.90 18.92 41.02
CA THR A 402 -37.96 19.69 40.14
C THR A 402 -37.14 20.89 40.67
N THR A 403 -35.82 20.68 40.78
CA THR A 403 -34.79 21.51 40.10
C THR A 403 -33.52 20.70 39.87
N SER A 404 -32.75 21.02 38.82
CA SER A 404 -31.58 20.24 38.38
C SER A 404 -30.24 20.94 38.67
N THR A 405 -29.44 20.37 39.57
CA THR A 405 -28.01 20.70 39.74
C THR A 405 -27.21 19.43 40.02
N THR A 406 -26.34 19.03 39.09
CA THR A 406 -25.48 17.85 39.23
C THR A 406 -24.22 18.19 40.02
N THR A 407 -24.21 17.88 41.32
CA THR A 407 -23.00 17.94 42.15
C THR A 407 -22.03 16.81 41.79
N THR A 408 -20.79 17.15 41.46
CA THR A 408 -19.72 16.18 41.20
C THR A 408 -19.23 15.49 42.47
N SER A 409 -18.80 14.22 42.35
CA SER A 409 -18.18 13.47 43.44
C SER A 409 -16.71 13.89 43.65
N PRO A 410 -16.22 14.00 44.90
CA PRO A 410 -14.82 14.32 45.17
C PRO A 410 -13.90 13.16 44.76
N TRP A 411 -12.86 13.48 43.99
CA TRP A 411 -11.85 12.53 43.52
C TRP A 411 -10.68 12.39 44.51
N LYS A 412 -9.95 11.27 44.47
CA LYS A 412 -8.71 11.06 45.23
C LYS A 412 -7.57 10.69 44.29
N GLY A 413 -6.67 11.63 44.03
CA GLY A 413 -5.45 11.47 43.23
C GLY A 413 -4.47 12.60 43.52
N GLU A 414 -3.19 12.39 43.25
CA GLU A 414 -2.11 13.32 43.67
C GLU A 414 -1.77 14.43 42.66
N VAL A 415 -2.46 14.48 41.50
CA VAL A 415 -2.25 15.49 40.46
C VAL A 415 -3.51 16.39 40.36
N PRO A 416 -3.38 17.73 40.42
CA PRO A 416 -4.48 18.65 40.15
C PRO A 416 -5.06 18.50 38.75
N ARG A 417 -6.29 18.97 38.52
CA ARG A 417 -6.82 19.07 37.16
C ARG A 417 -6.27 20.34 36.50
N VAL A 418 -6.14 20.32 35.18
CA VAL A 418 -5.68 21.46 34.38
C VAL A 418 -6.60 22.69 34.55
N TYR A 419 -7.86 22.49 34.94
CA TYR A 419 -8.85 23.54 35.21
C TYR A 419 -8.54 24.48 36.39
N ASP A 420 -7.51 24.21 37.20
CA ASP A 420 -7.07 25.10 38.29
C ASP A 420 -5.80 25.93 37.94
N LEU A 421 -5.24 25.78 36.73
CA LEU A 421 -3.98 26.41 36.31
C LEU A 421 -4.16 27.68 35.46
N SER A 422 -3.12 28.51 35.42
CA SER A 422 -3.03 29.66 34.50
C SER A 422 -2.31 29.29 33.19
N CYS A 423 -2.37 30.16 32.18
CA CYS A 423 -1.62 29.95 30.94
C CYS A 423 -0.10 30.10 31.12
N ASP A 424 0.37 30.72 32.19
CA ASP A 424 1.80 30.78 32.52
C ASP A 424 2.30 29.43 33.09
N ASP A 425 1.39 28.61 33.64
CA ASP A 425 1.66 27.27 34.17
C ASP A 425 1.32 26.13 33.18
N THR A 426 0.50 26.41 32.15
CA THR A 426 -0.05 25.40 31.23
C THR A 426 0.86 25.16 30.03
N VAL A 427 1.63 24.08 30.07
CA VAL A 427 2.61 23.73 29.02
C VAL A 427 1.92 23.13 27.78
N CYS A 428 1.85 23.92 26.71
CA CYS A 428 1.44 23.47 25.38
C CYS A 428 2.64 23.05 24.50
N PRO A 429 2.45 22.16 23.50
CA PRO A 429 3.42 21.89 22.46
C PRO A 429 3.85 23.16 21.72
N PRO A 430 5.09 23.27 21.19
CA PRO A 430 5.59 24.51 20.58
C PRO A 430 4.80 25.02 19.36
N ASP A 431 3.99 24.15 18.76
CA ASP A 431 3.10 24.48 17.65
C ASP A 431 1.71 24.96 18.10
N SER A 432 1.29 24.68 19.34
CA SER A 432 -0.01 25.03 19.93
C SER A 432 0.12 26.19 20.93
N PHE A 433 -0.97 26.89 21.24
CA PHE A 433 -0.95 28.02 22.20
C PHE A 433 -1.99 27.86 23.31
N CYS A 434 -1.74 28.47 24.47
CA CYS A 434 -2.67 28.42 25.60
C CYS A 434 -3.80 29.45 25.48
N LEU A 435 -5.00 29.07 25.92
CA LEU A 435 -6.17 29.93 26.08
C LEU A 435 -6.69 29.84 27.52
N THR A 436 -6.95 30.98 28.15
CA THR A 436 -7.67 31.06 29.43
C THR A 436 -9.13 30.64 29.22
N ASP A 437 -9.60 29.65 29.99
CA ASP A 437 -10.99 29.19 29.95
C ASP A 437 -11.79 29.91 31.06
N TYR A 438 -12.42 31.01 30.67
CA TYR A 438 -13.22 31.86 31.55
C TYR A 438 -14.56 31.24 31.99
N GLU A 439 -15.00 30.13 31.36
CA GLU A 439 -16.21 29.43 31.77
C GLU A 439 -15.92 28.28 32.76
N SER A 440 -14.78 27.58 32.61
CA SER A 440 -14.35 26.53 33.54
C SER A 440 -13.49 27.01 34.71
N GLY A 441 -12.82 28.17 34.59
CA GLY A 441 -12.05 28.80 35.67
C GLY A 441 -10.53 28.56 35.66
N GLY A 442 -9.94 28.17 34.53
CA GLY A 442 -8.51 27.86 34.40
C GLY A 442 -7.97 28.18 33.00
N SER A 443 -7.17 27.28 32.43
CA SER A 443 -6.71 27.40 31.04
C SER A 443 -6.50 26.06 30.36
N ARG A 444 -6.48 26.06 29.02
CA ARG A 444 -6.29 24.87 28.18
C ARG A 444 -5.42 25.19 26.97
N CYS A 445 -4.85 24.19 26.33
CA CYS A 445 -4.19 24.39 25.04
C CYS A 445 -5.21 24.40 23.89
N HIS A 446 -4.98 25.27 22.90
CA HIS A 446 -5.69 25.31 21.61
C HIS A 446 -4.91 24.44 20.64
N CYS A 447 -5.48 23.29 20.28
CA CYS A 447 -4.75 22.22 19.60
C CYS A 447 -4.80 22.39 18.09
N ASN A 448 -3.63 22.47 17.46
CA ASN A 448 -3.52 22.37 16.01
C ASN A 448 -4.17 21.08 15.47
N LEU A 449 -4.72 21.18 14.26
CA LEU A 449 -5.25 20.07 13.49
C LEU A 449 -4.25 18.89 13.46
N GLY A 450 -4.69 17.74 13.97
CA GLY A 450 -3.84 16.55 14.17
C GLY A 450 -3.42 16.30 15.62
N ARG A 451 -3.83 17.15 16.57
CA ARG A 451 -3.62 17.00 18.02
C ARG A 451 -4.93 17.09 18.81
N ARG A 452 -4.98 16.48 20.00
CA ARG A 452 -6.10 16.61 20.95
C ARG A 452 -5.69 16.47 22.42
N GLY A 453 -6.67 16.58 23.32
CA GLY A 453 -6.53 16.56 24.78
C GLY A 453 -6.16 17.93 25.35
N ASP A 454 -6.37 18.14 26.65
CA ASP A 454 -6.25 19.45 27.31
C ASP A 454 -4.86 20.11 27.12
N THR A 455 -3.83 19.32 26.85
CA THR A 455 -2.43 19.73 26.60
C THR A 455 -1.95 19.44 25.16
N CYS A 456 -2.83 19.08 24.23
CA CYS A 456 -2.52 18.79 22.81
C CYS A 456 -1.41 17.74 22.58
N SER A 457 -1.18 16.88 23.59
CA SER A 457 -0.11 15.89 23.62
C SER A 457 -0.48 14.59 22.88
N GLU A 458 -1.77 14.28 22.75
CA GLU A 458 -2.25 13.18 21.92
C GLU A 458 -2.25 13.55 20.43
N ALA A 459 -1.78 12.63 19.57
CA ALA A 459 -1.95 12.74 18.13
C ALA A 459 -3.33 12.21 17.70
N LEU A 460 -3.97 12.86 16.73
CA LEU A 460 -5.30 12.52 16.21
C LEU A 460 -5.27 12.40 14.69
N SER A 461 -5.82 11.31 14.15
CA SER A 461 -6.02 11.15 12.70
C SER A 461 -7.43 11.60 12.31
N VAL A 462 -7.56 12.86 11.88
CA VAL A 462 -8.86 13.43 11.47
C VAL A 462 -9.22 12.96 10.04
N LYS A 463 -10.27 12.16 9.95
CA LYS A 463 -10.95 11.73 8.71
C LYS A 463 -12.27 12.50 8.51
N PHE A 464 -13.08 12.62 9.56
CA PHE A 464 -14.38 13.28 9.57
C PHE A 464 -14.40 14.34 10.69
N PRO A 465 -14.08 15.61 10.39
CA PRO A 465 -13.82 16.62 11.41
C PRO A 465 -15.04 16.93 12.27
N ARG A 466 -14.82 16.90 13.59
CA ARG A 466 -15.73 17.35 14.64
C ARG A 466 -15.38 18.77 15.07
N PHE A 467 -16.41 19.61 15.15
CA PHE A 467 -16.30 21.02 15.55
C PHE A 467 -17.03 21.25 16.87
N HIS A 468 -16.44 22.07 17.73
CA HIS A 468 -16.84 22.32 19.11
C HIS A 468 -17.21 23.80 19.37
N GLY A 469 -17.64 24.53 18.33
CA GLY A 469 -18.15 25.91 18.43
C GLY A 469 -17.08 27.01 18.49
N HIS A 470 -15.87 26.68 18.92
CA HIS A 470 -14.65 27.50 18.82
C HIS A 470 -13.66 26.95 17.77
N SER A 471 -13.82 25.68 17.38
CA SER A 471 -12.99 25.01 16.38
C SER A 471 -13.16 25.61 14.99
N HIS A 472 -12.12 25.50 14.16
CA HIS A 472 -12.17 25.92 12.76
C HIS A 472 -11.13 25.18 11.92
N MET A 473 -11.34 25.11 10.61
CA MET A 473 -10.34 24.63 9.63
C MET A 473 -10.14 25.68 8.54
N THR A 474 -8.95 25.71 7.94
CA THR A 474 -8.62 26.60 6.82
C THR A 474 -8.21 25.81 5.58
N PHE A 475 -8.68 26.28 4.44
CA PHE A 475 -8.36 25.76 3.11
C PHE A 475 -7.87 26.92 2.22
N GLU A 476 -7.34 26.60 1.04
CA GLU A 476 -7.00 27.63 0.05
C GLU A 476 -8.19 28.60 -0.20
N PRO A 477 -7.94 29.91 -0.40
CA PRO A 477 -8.97 30.82 -0.87
C PRO A 477 -9.65 30.30 -2.14
N LEU A 478 -10.91 30.69 -2.37
CA LEU A 478 -11.71 30.29 -3.54
C LEU A 478 -11.21 30.97 -4.85
N LYS A 479 -9.97 30.63 -5.26
CA LYS A 479 -9.31 31.08 -6.49
C LYS A 479 -10.19 30.76 -7.71
N ASN A 480 -10.12 31.61 -8.73
CA ASN A 480 -10.89 31.52 -9.98
C ASN A 480 -12.44 31.52 -9.86
N SER A 481 -12.99 31.61 -8.64
CA SER A 481 -14.44 31.60 -8.36
C SER A 481 -15.10 32.98 -8.49
N TYR A 482 -14.43 33.92 -9.18
CA TYR A 482 -14.79 35.34 -9.16
C TYR A 482 -16.12 35.65 -9.86
N GLN A 483 -16.56 34.84 -10.83
CA GLN A 483 -17.84 35.04 -11.52
C GLN A 483 -18.89 33.99 -11.17
N THR A 484 -18.53 32.71 -11.12
CA THR A 484 -19.41 31.62 -10.71
C THR A 484 -18.72 30.68 -9.73
N PHE A 485 -19.48 30.08 -8.81
CA PHE A 485 -19.04 28.93 -8.02
C PHE A 485 -20.22 28.10 -7.49
N GLN A 486 -19.93 26.85 -7.15
CA GLN A 486 -20.81 25.97 -6.39
C GLN A 486 -20.05 25.37 -5.21
N ILE A 487 -20.68 25.30 -4.04
CA ILE A 487 -20.16 24.58 -2.87
C ILE A 487 -21.27 23.64 -2.38
N THR A 488 -20.93 22.38 -2.16
CA THR A 488 -21.79 21.41 -1.48
C THR A 488 -21.09 20.91 -0.22
N LEU A 489 -21.83 20.80 0.89
CA LEU A 489 -21.35 20.37 2.19
C LEU A 489 -22.34 19.36 2.79
N GLU A 490 -21.83 18.25 3.34
CA GLU A 490 -22.59 17.34 4.18
C GLU A 490 -22.21 17.56 5.65
N PHE A 491 -23.19 17.92 6.49
CA PHE A 491 -22.97 18.22 7.90
C PHE A 491 -24.08 17.63 8.79
N LYS A 492 -23.74 17.32 10.04
CA LYS A 492 -24.67 16.96 11.11
C LYS A 492 -24.50 17.95 12.25
N ALA A 493 -25.54 18.71 12.57
CA ALA A 493 -25.47 19.80 13.55
C ALA A 493 -25.93 19.37 14.94
N ASP A 494 -25.17 19.77 15.96
CA ASP A 494 -25.52 19.62 17.37
C ASP A 494 -26.08 20.95 17.96
N SER A 495 -26.18 22.01 17.15
CA SER A 495 -26.61 23.38 17.53
C SER A 495 -27.49 24.04 16.44
N GLU A 496 -28.48 24.85 16.85
CA GLU A 496 -29.30 25.67 15.94
C GLU A 496 -28.57 26.89 15.35
N ASP A 497 -27.47 27.34 15.97
CA ASP A 497 -26.64 28.46 15.55
C ASP A 497 -25.19 28.02 15.33
N GLY A 498 -24.54 28.46 14.24
CA GLY A 498 -23.12 28.22 14.00
C GLY A 498 -22.62 28.52 12.58
N LEU A 499 -21.40 29.05 12.45
CA LEU A 499 -20.75 29.33 11.18
C LEU A 499 -20.26 28.05 10.49
N LEU A 500 -20.86 27.66 9.36
CA LEU A 500 -20.42 26.51 8.57
C LEU A 500 -19.24 26.85 7.65
N LEU A 501 -19.28 28.03 7.00
CA LEU A 501 -18.28 28.42 6.00
C LEU A 501 -18.16 29.95 5.87
N TYR A 502 -16.94 30.47 5.73
CA TYR A 502 -16.65 31.88 5.40
C TYR A 502 -15.43 32.02 4.48
N CYS A 503 -15.50 32.88 3.47
CA CYS A 503 -14.33 33.33 2.71
C CYS A 503 -14.58 34.76 2.19
N GLY A 504 -13.59 35.65 2.20
CA GLY A 504 -13.76 37.04 1.77
C GLY A 504 -12.47 37.73 1.37
N GLU A 505 -12.55 39.04 1.12
CA GLU A 505 -11.39 39.88 0.81
C GLU A 505 -10.48 40.10 2.03
N ASN A 506 -11.02 39.95 3.25
CA ASN A 506 -10.27 39.99 4.50
C ASN A 506 -11.00 39.20 5.60
N GLU A 507 -10.31 38.99 6.72
CA GLU A 507 -10.78 38.23 7.88
C GLU A 507 -11.77 39.02 8.78
N HIS A 508 -12.06 40.28 8.44
CA HIS A 508 -12.91 41.19 9.21
C HIS A 508 -14.32 41.40 8.61
N GLY A 509 -14.69 40.64 7.58
CA GLY A 509 -16.02 40.72 6.95
C GLY A 509 -16.32 42.05 6.24
N ARG A 510 -15.28 42.82 5.87
CA ARG A 510 -15.41 44.09 5.12
C ARG A 510 -15.15 43.83 3.63
N GLY A 511 -15.87 44.51 2.74
CA GLY A 511 -15.72 44.32 1.29
C GLY A 511 -16.42 43.04 0.81
N ASP A 512 -15.80 42.34 -0.15
CA ASP A 512 -16.33 41.11 -0.73
C ASP A 512 -16.29 39.93 0.25
N PHE A 513 -17.36 39.13 0.28
CA PHE A 513 -17.40 37.89 1.08
C PHE A 513 -18.48 36.91 0.58
N THR A 514 -18.29 35.63 0.89
CA THR A 514 -19.32 34.59 0.86
C THR A 514 -19.33 33.85 2.20
N SER A 515 -20.51 33.46 2.67
CA SER A 515 -20.67 32.77 3.94
C SER A 515 -21.93 31.92 3.98
N LEU A 516 -21.87 30.83 4.73
CA LEU A 516 -22.97 29.95 5.03
C LEU A 516 -22.97 29.69 6.54
N ALA A 517 -24.10 29.95 7.20
CA ALA A 517 -24.24 29.78 8.64
C ALA A 517 -25.62 29.22 9.00
N LEU A 518 -25.68 28.49 10.11
CA LEU A 518 -26.90 28.21 10.84
C LEU A 518 -27.25 29.42 11.72
N VAL A 519 -28.50 29.87 11.62
CA VAL A 519 -29.09 30.92 12.44
C VAL A 519 -30.50 30.47 12.85
N ARG A 520 -30.72 30.20 14.15
CA ARG A 520 -32.00 29.75 14.74
C ARG A 520 -32.62 28.56 13.99
N GLY A 521 -31.81 27.57 13.66
CA GLY A 521 -32.20 26.34 12.97
C GLY A 521 -32.40 26.48 11.45
N LYS A 522 -32.08 27.64 10.85
CA LYS A 522 -32.16 27.88 9.40
C LYS A 522 -30.78 28.14 8.79
N LEU A 523 -30.54 27.62 7.60
CA LEU A 523 -29.37 27.98 6.80
C LEU A 523 -29.55 29.37 6.21
N HIS A 524 -28.60 30.25 6.50
CA HIS A 524 -28.43 31.58 5.95
C HIS A 524 -27.21 31.58 5.02
N TYR A 525 -27.45 31.64 3.71
CA TYR A 525 -26.41 31.86 2.70
C TYR A 525 -26.33 33.36 2.39
N ARG A 526 -25.15 33.96 2.54
CA ARG A 526 -24.95 35.41 2.40
C ARG A 526 -23.68 35.70 1.61
N PHE A 527 -23.77 36.55 0.59
CA PHE A 527 -22.62 36.95 -0.22
C PHE A 527 -22.69 38.44 -0.62
N ASN A 528 -21.53 39.10 -0.70
CA ASN A 528 -21.40 40.50 -1.12
C ASN A 528 -20.41 40.64 -2.27
N CYS A 529 -20.78 41.46 -3.26
CA CYS A 529 -19.97 41.87 -4.40
C CYS A 529 -19.75 43.40 -4.30
N GLY A 530 -19.15 43.87 -3.22
CA GLY A 530 -18.81 45.27 -2.98
C GLY A 530 -19.96 46.28 -2.75
N THR A 531 -21.19 46.01 -3.22
CA THR A 531 -22.30 46.99 -3.24
C THR A 531 -23.54 46.64 -2.41
N GLY A 532 -23.53 45.49 -1.72
CA GLY A 532 -24.57 45.12 -0.76
C GLY A 532 -24.80 43.62 -0.71
N ALA A 533 -24.77 43.06 0.50
CA ALA A 533 -24.89 41.62 0.71
C ALA A 533 -26.28 41.09 0.31
N ALA A 534 -26.29 40.07 -0.53
CA ALA A 534 -27.41 39.16 -0.66
C ALA A 534 -27.60 38.37 0.65
N GLN A 535 -28.84 38.00 0.95
CA GLN A 535 -29.16 36.99 1.95
C GLN A 535 -30.26 36.08 1.41
N ILE A 536 -30.00 34.78 1.48
CA ILE A 536 -30.88 33.70 1.06
C ILE A 536 -31.04 32.79 2.29
N VAL A 537 -32.28 32.45 2.64
CA VAL A 537 -32.61 31.69 3.85
C VAL A 537 -33.39 30.45 3.46
N SER A 538 -33.03 29.29 4.02
CA SER A 538 -33.78 28.03 3.82
C SER A 538 -35.25 28.16 4.25
N GLU A 539 -36.15 27.48 3.53
CA GLU A 539 -37.58 27.37 3.89
C GLU A 539 -37.78 26.35 5.02
N SER A 540 -37.14 25.20 4.89
CA SER A 540 -37.00 24.20 5.96
C SER A 540 -36.17 24.71 7.15
N ARG A 541 -36.21 23.96 8.25
CA ARG A 541 -35.27 24.02 9.37
C ARG A 541 -34.42 22.74 9.33
N ILE A 542 -33.18 22.81 9.82
CA ILE A 542 -32.40 21.60 10.10
C ILE A 542 -33.01 20.80 11.27
N VAL A 543 -32.69 19.52 11.32
CA VAL A 543 -32.97 18.61 12.44
C VAL A 543 -31.64 18.31 13.14
N LEU A 544 -31.55 18.64 14.44
CA LEU A 544 -30.32 18.39 15.21
C LEU A 544 -30.04 16.89 15.31
N GLY A 545 -28.78 16.51 15.19
CA GLY A 545 -28.34 15.11 15.19
C GLY A 545 -28.64 14.34 13.88
N GLN A 546 -29.14 14.98 12.83
CA GLN A 546 -29.31 14.36 11.50
C GLN A 546 -28.37 14.97 10.45
N TRP A 547 -28.06 14.18 9.42
CA TRP A 547 -27.23 14.61 8.28
C TRP A 547 -28.06 15.42 7.29
N HIS A 548 -27.54 16.60 6.94
CA HIS A 548 -28.07 17.47 5.90
C HIS A 548 -27.02 17.71 4.81
N THR A 549 -27.46 17.68 3.56
CA THR A 549 -26.67 18.05 2.38
C THR A 549 -27.09 19.45 1.95
N VAL A 550 -26.21 20.44 2.10
CA VAL A 550 -26.45 21.81 1.59
C VAL A 550 -25.66 22.06 0.33
N THR A 551 -26.32 22.57 -0.72
CA THR A 551 -25.66 23.15 -1.89
C THR A 551 -25.96 24.64 -1.97
N VAL A 552 -24.90 25.44 -2.12
CA VAL A 552 -24.99 26.86 -2.49
C VAL A 552 -24.33 27.09 -3.84
N PHE A 553 -24.94 27.96 -4.64
CA PHE A 553 -24.45 28.35 -5.96
C PHE A 553 -24.50 29.87 -6.10
N ARG A 554 -23.57 30.43 -6.87
CA ARG A 554 -23.61 31.83 -7.31
C ARG A 554 -23.17 31.92 -8.77
N ASP A 555 -23.89 32.70 -9.57
CA ASP A 555 -23.42 33.24 -10.85
C ASP A 555 -23.69 34.75 -10.90
N GLY A 556 -22.63 35.52 -11.04
CA GLY A 556 -22.67 36.98 -11.02
C GLY A 556 -23.29 37.52 -9.73
N MET A 557 -24.31 38.37 -9.87
CA MET A 557 -25.06 38.92 -8.74
C MET A 557 -26.07 37.92 -8.13
N SER A 558 -26.38 36.84 -8.84
CA SER A 558 -27.45 35.89 -8.47
C SER A 558 -26.86 34.69 -7.75
N GLY A 559 -27.64 34.09 -6.86
CA GLY A 559 -27.29 32.81 -6.24
C GLY A 559 -28.52 32.05 -5.76
N TRP A 560 -28.32 30.80 -5.40
CA TRP A 560 -29.35 29.97 -4.78
C TRP A 560 -28.78 29.07 -3.67
N LEU A 561 -29.68 28.66 -2.78
CA LEU A 561 -29.46 27.76 -1.67
C LEU A 561 -30.43 26.57 -1.79
N ARG A 562 -29.93 25.35 -1.63
CA ARG A 562 -30.71 24.13 -1.49
C ARG A 562 -30.30 23.40 -0.21
N MET A 563 -31.28 22.99 0.60
CA MET A 563 -31.12 22.04 1.69
C MET A 563 -31.74 20.73 1.24
N ASP A 564 -30.99 19.62 1.34
CA ASP A 564 -31.42 18.27 1.01
C ASP A 564 -32.14 18.18 -0.34
N ASN A 565 -33.42 17.79 -0.33
CA ASN A 565 -34.25 17.69 -1.52
C ASN A 565 -35.15 18.91 -1.78
N ASP A 566 -35.09 19.97 -0.97
CA ASP A 566 -35.90 21.19 -1.12
C ASP A 566 -35.79 21.82 -2.52
N THR A 567 -36.78 22.63 -2.91
CA THR A 567 -36.68 23.48 -4.11
C THR A 567 -35.63 24.59 -3.91
N PRO A 568 -34.68 24.80 -4.85
CA PRO A 568 -33.65 25.84 -4.70
C PRO A 568 -34.20 27.26 -4.54
N ILE A 569 -33.89 27.89 -3.40
CA ILE A 569 -34.33 29.25 -3.08
C ILE A 569 -33.32 30.23 -3.65
N SER A 570 -33.77 31.15 -4.50
CA SER A 570 -32.92 32.10 -5.21
C SER A 570 -32.91 33.49 -4.56
N GLY A 571 -31.79 34.22 -4.72
CA GLY A 571 -31.66 35.62 -4.33
C GLY A 571 -30.56 36.34 -5.10
N ARG A 572 -30.41 37.65 -4.86
CA ARG A 572 -29.50 38.52 -5.62
C ARG A 572 -28.85 39.59 -4.73
N SER A 573 -27.58 39.90 -4.99
CA SER A 573 -26.88 41.03 -4.37
C SER A 573 -27.37 42.37 -4.90
N GLN A 574 -27.12 43.44 -4.15
CA GLN A 574 -27.51 44.80 -4.53
C GLN A 574 -26.36 45.51 -5.28
N GLY A 575 -26.71 46.44 -6.18
CA GLY A 575 -25.75 47.26 -6.93
C GLY A 575 -25.49 46.81 -8.37
N GLN A 576 -24.25 46.96 -8.85
CA GLN A 576 -23.86 46.70 -10.25
C GLN A 576 -22.72 45.67 -10.40
N TYR A 577 -21.96 45.39 -9.35
CA TYR A 577 -20.83 44.47 -9.44
C TYR A 577 -21.29 43.01 -9.38
N SER A 578 -20.85 42.22 -10.36
CA SER A 578 -21.12 40.77 -10.47
C SER A 578 -19.91 39.90 -10.12
N LYS A 579 -18.72 40.50 -10.00
CA LYS A 579 -17.50 39.79 -9.59
C LYS A 579 -17.36 39.81 -8.06
N ILE A 580 -16.67 38.81 -7.52
CA ILE A 580 -16.32 38.70 -6.11
C ILE A 580 -14.84 38.36 -5.95
N THR A 581 -14.21 38.94 -4.93
CA THR A 581 -12.77 38.83 -4.66
C THR A 581 -12.54 38.11 -3.34
N PHE A 582 -11.80 37.01 -3.39
CA PHE A 582 -11.41 36.25 -2.20
C PHE A 582 -9.89 36.36 -1.99
N ARG A 583 -9.47 36.75 -0.80
CA ARG A 583 -8.05 36.83 -0.40
C ARG A 583 -7.77 36.14 0.93
N SER A 584 -8.73 36.18 1.87
CA SER A 584 -8.64 35.39 3.11
C SER A 584 -8.70 33.89 2.79
N PRO A 585 -8.20 33.01 3.68
CA PRO A 585 -8.47 31.58 3.59
C PRO A 585 -9.97 31.26 3.46
N LEU A 586 -10.26 30.06 2.97
CA LEU A 586 -11.58 29.47 3.10
C LEU A 586 -11.68 28.84 4.50
N TYR A 587 -12.45 29.48 5.38
CA TYR A 587 -12.71 28.98 6.72
C TYR A 587 -13.93 28.06 6.74
N VAL A 588 -13.81 26.96 7.47
CA VAL A 588 -14.85 25.93 7.63
C VAL A 588 -15.08 25.67 9.12
N GLY A 589 -16.35 25.56 9.52
CA GLY A 589 -16.82 25.29 10.88
C GLY A 589 -16.61 26.38 11.93
N GLY A 590 -15.88 27.45 11.62
CA GLY A 590 -15.65 28.59 12.52
C GLY A 590 -14.64 29.57 11.93
N SER A 591 -14.15 30.52 12.73
CA SER A 591 -12.93 31.27 12.42
C SER A 591 -12.28 31.82 13.69
N PRO A 592 -10.99 32.21 13.68
CA PRO A 592 -10.30 32.87 14.80
C PRO A 592 -10.92 34.19 15.26
N SER A 593 -11.92 34.72 14.55
CA SER A 593 -12.45 36.06 14.76
C SER A 593 -13.94 36.17 14.39
N ALA A 594 -14.71 35.13 14.70
CA ALA A 594 -16.16 35.05 14.42
C ALA A 594 -16.97 36.28 14.92
N TYR A 595 -16.55 36.93 16.00
CA TYR A 595 -17.14 38.18 16.49
C TYR A 595 -17.10 39.34 15.47
N TRP A 596 -16.00 39.49 14.73
CA TRP A 596 -15.89 40.52 13.69
C TRP A 596 -16.70 40.18 12.44
N LEU A 597 -16.92 38.89 12.18
CA LEU A 597 -17.63 38.38 11.01
C LEU A 597 -19.16 38.50 11.08
N VAL A 598 -19.76 38.78 12.24
CA VAL A 598 -21.23 38.78 12.48
C VAL A 598 -22.01 39.55 11.41
N LYS A 599 -21.50 40.69 10.93
CA LYS A 599 -22.17 41.48 9.89
C LYS A 599 -22.27 40.74 8.55
N ALA A 600 -21.28 39.93 8.22
CA ALA A 600 -21.22 39.09 7.02
C ALA A 600 -21.97 37.75 7.19
N THR A 601 -21.74 37.05 8.30
CA THR A 601 -22.24 35.68 8.54
C THR A 601 -23.67 35.64 9.09
N GLY A 602 -24.03 36.60 9.96
CA GLY A 602 -25.27 36.59 10.74
C GLY A 602 -25.19 35.88 12.10
N THR A 603 -24.02 35.34 12.47
CA THR A 603 -23.77 34.68 13.77
C THR A 603 -22.35 34.94 14.28
N ASN A 604 -22.18 34.98 15.60
CA ASN A 604 -20.87 35.03 16.28
C ASN A 604 -20.37 33.66 16.76
N ARG A 605 -21.19 32.60 16.64
CA ARG A 605 -20.85 31.24 17.07
C ARG A 605 -20.20 30.46 15.93
N GLY A 606 -19.16 29.67 16.21
CA GLY A 606 -18.74 28.59 15.32
C GLY A 606 -19.76 27.45 15.30
N PHE A 607 -19.55 26.49 14.40
CA PHE A 607 -20.35 25.28 14.27
C PHE A 607 -20.06 24.28 15.40
N VAL A 608 -21.10 23.60 15.88
CA VAL A 608 -20.99 22.44 16.76
C VAL A 608 -21.61 21.25 16.03
N GLY A 609 -20.83 20.19 15.83
CA GLY A 609 -21.27 19.02 15.07
C GLY A 609 -20.17 18.40 14.20
N CYS A 610 -20.59 17.65 13.18
CA CYS A 610 -19.73 16.91 12.27
C CYS A 610 -19.84 17.41 10.83
N MET A 611 -18.77 17.28 10.05
CA MET A 611 -18.81 17.39 8.59
C MET A 611 -18.22 16.13 7.95
N GLN A 612 -18.87 15.61 6.90
CA GLN A 612 -18.49 14.35 6.24
C GLN A 612 -17.81 14.61 4.88
N SER A 613 -18.31 15.58 4.11
CA SER A 613 -17.77 15.87 2.78
C SER A 613 -17.90 17.35 2.42
N LEU A 614 -16.94 17.84 1.64
CA LEU A 614 -16.91 19.19 1.05
C LEU A 614 -16.61 19.05 -0.45
N THR A 615 -17.44 19.66 -1.29
CA THR A 615 -17.26 19.68 -2.74
C THR A 615 -17.30 21.12 -3.22
N ILE A 616 -16.28 21.53 -3.99
CA ILE A 616 -16.13 22.89 -4.52
C ILE A 616 -16.03 22.79 -6.04
N ASN A 617 -16.92 23.49 -6.74
CA ASN A 617 -17.02 23.50 -8.21
C ASN A 617 -17.05 22.07 -8.80
N ASN A 618 -17.90 21.21 -8.22
CA ASN A 618 -18.06 19.79 -8.54
C ASN A 618 -16.81 18.90 -8.32
N LYS A 619 -15.73 19.42 -7.73
CA LYS A 619 -14.58 18.63 -7.30
C LYS A 619 -14.65 18.35 -5.80
N ALA A 620 -14.64 17.08 -5.42
CA ALA A 620 -14.47 16.67 -4.03
C ALA A 620 -13.18 17.26 -3.47
N THR A 621 -13.29 17.90 -2.30
CA THR A 621 -12.17 18.48 -1.56
C THR A 621 -11.88 17.57 -0.39
N ASP A 622 -10.71 16.95 -0.39
CA ASP A 622 -10.26 16.14 0.75
C ASP A 622 -10.11 17.05 1.98
N ILE A 623 -10.93 16.81 3.00
CA ILE A 623 -10.99 17.59 4.24
C ILE A 623 -9.97 17.16 5.28
N ARG A 624 -9.17 16.12 5.01
CA ARG A 624 -8.09 15.65 5.89
C ARG A 624 -6.95 16.68 5.99
N PRO A 625 -6.09 16.58 7.02
CA PRO A 625 -4.90 17.44 7.15
C PRO A 625 -3.96 17.29 5.96
N TRP A 626 -3.38 18.39 5.49
CA TRP A 626 -2.23 18.36 4.56
C TRP A 626 -1.04 17.59 5.19
N PRO A 627 -0.28 16.78 4.44
CA PRO A 627 -0.29 16.62 2.97
C PRO A 627 -1.24 15.54 2.44
N LEU A 628 -1.99 14.82 3.30
CA LEU A 628 -2.91 13.76 2.87
C LEU A 628 -4.19 14.34 2.26
N GLY A 629 -4.75 15.38 2.88
CA GLY A 629 -5.87 16.17 2.37
C GLY A 629 -5.49 17.61 2.03
N ARG A 630 -6.50 18.49 1.94
CA ARG A 630 -6.33 19.90 1.49
C ARG A 630 -6.52 20.93 2.61
N ALA A 631 -6.74 20.50 3.87
CA ALA A 631 -6.80 21.41 5.01
C ALA A 631 -5.40 21.94 5.35
N LEU A 632 -5.20 23.25 5.22
CA LEU A 632 -3.92 23.93 5.41
C LEU A 632 -3.58 24.15 6.88
N SER A 633 -4.60 24.33 7.70
CA SER A 633 -4.54 24.35 9.16
C SER A 633 -5.93 24.11 9.75
N GLY A 634 -6.00 24.00 11.06
CA GLY A 634 -7.23 24.05 11.83
C GLY A 634 -6.89 23.99 13.31
N ALA A 635 -7.88 24.21 14.17
CA ALA A 635 -7.69 24.16 15.61
C ALA A 635 -8.92 23.64 16.37
N ASP A 636 -8.65 22.96 17.48
CA ASP A 636 -9.63 22.25 18.35
C ASP A 636 -10.56 21.32 17.55
N ILE A 637 -10.02 20.62 16.55
CA ILE A 637 -10.76 19.71 15.67
C ILE A 637 -10.68 18.28 16.21
N GLY A 638 -11.83 17.72 16.56
CA GLY A 638 -11.97 16.31 16.92
C GLY A 638 -12.23 15.42 15.70
N GLU A 639 -12.39 14.13 15.95
CA GLU A 639 -12.86 13.13 14.98
C GLU A 639 -14.28 12.71 15.35
N CYS A 640 -15.18 12.59 14.37
CA CYS A 640 -16.56 12.18 14.62
C CYS A 640 -16.72 10.66 14.74
N SER A 641 -15.86 9.89 14.07
CA SER A 641 -15.99 8.43 13.98
C SER A 641 -15.32 7.63 15.11
N ASP A 642 -14.64 8.27 16.07
CA ASP A 642 -13.89 7.62 17.16
C ASP A 642 -14.68 6.46 17.82
N ASN A 643 -15.94 6.70 18.20
CA ASN A 643 -16.77 5.74 18.93
C ASN A 643 -17.54 4.75 18.01
N VAL A 644 -17.45 4.88 16.68
CA VAL A 644 -18.31 4.13 15.74
C VAL A 644 -18.02 2.63 15.80
N CYS A 645 -16.75 2.25 15.94
CA CYS A 645 -16.36 0.84 16.01
C CYS A 645 -16.40 0.23 17.41
N ASP A 646 -16.41 1.02 18.48
CA ASP A 646 -16.58 0.53 19.86
C ASP A 646 -17.97 -0.14 20.08
N LEU A 647 -18.96 0.27 19.28
CA LEU A 647 -20.32 -0.24 19.31
C LEU A 647 -20.56 -1.41 18.35
N VAL A 648 -19.54 -1.84 17.58
CA VAL A 648 -19.69 -2.79 16.46
C VAL A 648 -18.71 -3.96 16.60
N SER A 649 -19.25 -5.17 16.80
CA SER A 649 -18.48 -6.40 16.81
C SER A 649 -18.65 -7.16 15.50
N CYS A 650 -17.63 -7.13 14.65
CA CYS A 650 -17.56 -7.96 13.44
C CYS A 650 -17.23 -9.42 13.80
N ALA A 651 -17.91 -10.36 13.18
CA ALA A 651 -17.71 -11.80 13.35
C ALA A 651 -16.52 -12.34 12.53
N ASN A 652 -16.17 -13.61 12.78
CA ASN A 652 -15.23 -14.39 11.96
C ASN A 652 -13.84 -13.75 11.70
N GLY A 653 -13.38 -12.90 12.61
CA GLY A 653 -12.09 -12.20 12.48
C GLY A 653 -12.13 -10.96 11.57
N GLY A 654 -13.30 -10.49 11.18
CA GLY A 654 -13.45 -9.21 10.50
C GLY A 654 -13.10 -8.01 11.38
N VAL A 655 -12.68 -6.92 10.75
CA VAL A 655 -12.23 -5.70 11.43
C VAL A 655 -13.22 -4.58 11.16
N CYS A 656 -13.70 -3.89 12.19
CA CYS A 656 -14.55 -2.71 11.98
C CYS A 656 -13.70 -1.55 11.41
N PHE A 657 -14.20 -0.91 10.36
CA PHE A 657 -13.65 0.33 9.82
C PHE A 657 -14.76 1.38 9.71
N ALA A 658 -14.55 2.56 10.30
CA ALA A 658 -15.47 3.68 10.12
C ALA A 658 -15.32 4.27 8.71
N ASN A 659 -16.31 4.02 7.84
CA ASN A 659 -16.35 4.52 6.46
C ASN A 659 -17.03 5.89 6.34
N ARG A 660 -17.70 6.35 7.41
CA ARG A 660 -18.38 7.64 7.54
C ARG A 660 -18.30 8.11 9.00
N ALA A 661 -18.60 9.38 9.23
CA ALA A 661 -18.62 9.99 10.56
C ALA A 661 -19.49 9.23 11.59
N ASP A 662 -20.62 8.64 11.15
CA ASP A 662 -21.50 7.79 11.98
C ASP A 662 -21.67 6.36 11.40
N GLY A 663 -20.81 5.95 10.46
CA GLY A 663 -21.02 4.74 9.65
C GLY A 663 -19.81 3.83 9.62
N TYR A 664 -20.08 2.52 9.67
CA TYR A 664 -19.07 1.48 9.63
C TYR A 664 -19.20 0.60 8.38
N ILE A 665 -18.14 -0.13 8.11
CA ILE A 665 -18.12 -1.36 7.33
C ILE A 665 -17.30 -2.38 8.11
N CYS A 666 -17.79 -3.61 8.23
CA CYS A 666 -16.95 -4.71 8.67
C CYS A 666 -16.11 -5.19 7.48
N LEU A 667 -14.79 -5.19 7.66
CA LEU A 667 -13.81 -5.67 6.70
C LEU A 667 -13.72 -7.19 6.83
N CYS A 668 -14.45 -7.90 5.97
CA CYS A 668 -14.63 -9.35 6.06
C CYS A 668 -13.46 -10.11 5.44
N PRO A 669 -12.83 -11.06 6.15
CA PRO A 669 -11.76 -11.89 5.58
C PRO A 669 -12.27 -12.73 4.41
N LEU A 670 -11.36 -13.20 3.54
CA LEU A 670 -11.74 -14.07 2.42
C LEU A 670 -12.61 -15.24 2.88
N GLY A 671 -13.70 -15.49 2.15
CA GLY A 671 -14.68 -16.54 2.47
C GLY A 671 -15.69 -16.16 3.56
N PHE A 672 -15.71 -14.91 4.02
CA PHE A 672 -16.77 -14.38 4.89
C PHE A 672 -17.44 -13.15 4.27
N ARG A 673 -18.74 -12.97 4.55
CA ARG A 673 -19.57 -11.88 4.03
C ARG A 673 -20.73 -11.59 5.00
N GLY A 674 -21.56 -10.59 4.66
CA GLY A 674 -22.63 -10.08 5.51
C GLY A 674 -22.26 -8.72 6.11
N ALA A 675 -23.19 -8.07 6.81
CA ALA A 675 -22.97 -6.71 7.34
C ALA A 675 -21.97 -6.68 8.51
N LEU A 676 -21.84 -7.82 9.20
CA LEU A 676 -20.94 -8.09 10.32
C LEU A 676 -20.00 -9.28 10.02
N CYS A 677 -19.84 -9.70 8.77
CA CYS A 677 -19.06 -10.88 8.35
C CYS A 677 -19.57 -12.22 8.92
N GLU A 678 -20.88 -12.29 9.18
CA GLU A 678 -21.59 -13.38 9.85
C GLU A 678 -21.75 -14.65 8.98
N GLU A 679 -21.79 -14.51 7.65
CA GLU A 679 -21.93 -15.64 6.71
C GLU A 679 -20.57 -16.14 6.22
N SER A 680 -20.41 -17.46 6.10
CA SER A 680 -19.24 -18.09 5.46
C SER A 680 -19.59 -18.68 4.08
N PHE A 681 -18.64 -18.66 3.15
CA PHE A 681 -18.80 -19.19 1.79
C PHE A 681 -17.47 -19.70 1.19
N SER A 682 -17.55 -20.61 0.23
CA SER A 682 -16.38 -21.10 -0.51
C SER A 682 -16.04 -20.16 -1.66
N LEU A 683 -14.94 -19.40 -1.54
CA LEU A 683 -14.41 -18.54 -2.59
C LEU A 683 -13.86 -19.38 -3.76
N SER A 684 -14.40 -19.19 -4.96
CA SER A 684 -14.06 -19.97 -6.16
C SER A 684 -13.96 -19.13 -7.46
N SER A 685 -14.51 -17.92 -7.49
CA SER A 685 -14.32 -16.97 -8.59
C SER A 685 -14.27 -15.54 -8.02
N PRO A 686 -13.07 -15.02 -7.70
CA PRO A 686 -12.89 -13.77 -6.97
C PRO A 686 -13.48 -12.54 -7.69
N LEU A 687 -14.55 -11.99 -7.14
CA LEU A 687 -15.16 -10.72 -7.53
C LEU A 687 -14.66 -9.61 -6.60
N PHE A 688 -13.97 -8.64 -7.18
CA PHE A 688 -13.58 -7.39 -6.53
C PHE A 688 -14.63 -6.32 -6.85
N ASN A 689 -14.99 -5.52 -5.85
CA ASN A 689 -16.05 -4.51 -5.95
C ASN A 689 -15.48 -3.10 -5.74
N GLU A 690 -16.24 -2.07 -6.14
CA GLU A 690 -15.83 -0.66 -6.05
C GLU A 690 -15.55 -0.15 -4.61
N THR A 691 -15.75 -0.96 -3.56
CA THR A 691 -15.34 -0.54 -2.22
C THR A 691 -13.81 -0.44 -2.17
N VAL A 692 -13.31 0.70 -1.71
CA VAL A 692 -11.86 0.99 -1.54
C VAL A 692 -11.15 0.11 -0.50
N PHE A 693 -11.80 -0.97 -0.04
CA PHE A 693 -11.30 -1.96 0.89
C PHE A 693 -11.35 -3.39 0.31
N SER A 694 -11.84 -3.58 -0.92
CA SER A 694 -11.88 -4.87 -1.61
C SER A 694 -10.49 -5.24 -2.17
N TYR A 695 -9.76 -6.13 -1.51
CA TYR A 695 -8.45 -6.60 -1.96
C TYR A 695 -8.17 -8.04 -1.51
N ALA A 696 -7.31 -8.73 -2.25
CA ALA A 696 -6.65 -9.96 -1.79
C ALA A 696 -5.15 -9.70 -1.63
N VAL A 697 -4.49 -10.50 -0.79
CA VAL A 697 -3.07 -10.33 -0.46
C VAL A 697 -2.41 -11.70 -0.29
N ILE A 698 -1.30 -11.89 -0.97
CA ILE A 698 -0.55 -13.15 -1.00
C ILE A 698 0.91 -12.92 -0.59
N PRO A 699 1.49 -13.75 0.29
CA PRO A 699 2.92 -13.70 0.55
C PRO A 699 3.68 -14.15 -0.70
N TRP A 700 4.85 -13.57 -0.95
CA TRP A 700 5.70 -13.98 -2.07
C TRP A 700 6.07 -15.47 -1.94
N PRO A 701 5.93 -16.28 -3.01
CA PRO A 701 5.98 -17.75 -2.93
C PRO A 701 7.38 -18.36 -2.67
N GLN A 702 8.40 -17.55 -2.35
CA GLN A 702 9.74 -17.98 -1.96
C GLN A 702 10.27 -17.08 -0.82
N SER A 703 11.24 -17.59 -0.05
CA SER A 703 11.94 -16.81 0.98
C SER A 703 12.63 -15.59 0.37
N SER A 704 12.29 -14.39 0.86
CA SER A 704 12.64 -13.09 0.30
C SER A 704 14.13 -12.72 0.42
N GLN A 705 14.97 -13.34 -0.40
CA GLN A 705 16.39 -12.98 -0.62
C GLN A 705 16.83 -13.04 -2.09
N SER A 706 15.96 -13.46 -3.01
CA SER A 706 16.26 -13.48 -4.44
C SER A 706 15.92 -12.15 -5.08
N TYR A 707 16.92 -11.28 -5.23
CA TYR A 707 16.90 -10.12 -6.11
C TYR A 707 16.23 -10.48 -7.45
N LEU A 708 15.08 -9.90 -7.76
CA LEU A 708 14.28 -10.34 -8.90
C LEU A 708 14.90 -9.84 -10.22
N SER A 709 15.85 -10.60 -10.75
CA SER A 709 16.41 -10.42 -12.10
C SER A 709 15.43 -10.84 -13.21
N PHE A 710 14.45 -11.68 -12.88
CA PHE A 710 13.34 -12.07 -13.73
C PHE A 710 12.02 -12.08 -12.94
N THR A 711 10.91 -11.72 -13.57
CA THR A 711 9.54 -11.89 -13.04
C THR A 711 8.56 -11.99 -14.19
N GLU A 712 7.54 -12.83 -14.04
CA GLU A 712 6.56 -13.14 -15.08
C GLU A 712 5.17 -13.36 -14.46
N PHE A 713 4.17 -12.66 -14.98
CA PHE A 713 2.78 -12.72 -14.56
C PHE A 713 1.88 -13.08 -15.73
N GLU A 714 0.95 -14.01 -15.51
CA GLU A 714 -0.23 -14.18 -16.37
C GLU A 714 -1.48 -13.91 -15.54
N VAL A 715 -2.40 -13.10 -16.05
CA VAL A 715 -3.62 -12.70 -15.33
C VAL A 715 -4.84 -12.84 -16.25
N THR A 716 -5.82 -13.63 -15.84
CA THR A 716 -7.12 -13.74 -16.53
C THR A 716 -8.17 -12.97 -15.73
N PHE A 717 -8.71 -11.91 -16.32
CA PHE A 717 -9.58 -10.95 -15.62
C PHE A 717 -10.71 -10.41 -16.50
N GLN A 718 -11.73 -9.84 -15.87
CA GLN A 718 -12.87 -9.18 -16.52
C GLN A 718 -13.12 -7.84 -15.80
N PRO A 719 -12.82 -6.67 -16.41
CA PRO A 719 -12.96 -5.35 -15.78
C PRO A 719 -14.38 -4.79 -15.97
N SER A 720 -15.00 -4.27 -14.90
CA SER A 720 -16.26 -3.50 -15.01
C SER A 720 -16.05 -1.99 -14.88
N THR A 721 -14.90 -1.54 -14.37
CA THR A 721 -14.51 -0.12 -14.33
C THR A 721 -13.40 0.19 -15.34
N PRO A 722 -13.31 1.42 -15.88
CA PRO A 722 -12.23 1.82 -16.79
C PRO A 722 -10.89 2.09 -16.09
N ASP A 723 -10.87 2.14 -14.75
CA ASP A 723 -9.68 2.32 -13.93
C ASP A 723 -9.64 1.29 -12.79
N GLY A 724 -8.44 0.96 -12.30
CA GLY A 724 -8.25 0.19 -11.06
C GLY A 724 -6.93 -0.59 -10.98
N VAL A 725 -6.44 -0.89 -9.78
CA VAL A 725 -5.21 -1.67 -9.58
C VAL A 725 -5.46 -3.19 -9.67
N LEU A 726 -4.82 -3.87 -10.62
CA LEU A 726 -4.86 -5.33 -10.74
C LEU A 726 -3.89 -6.00 -9.76
N LEU A 727 -2.63 -5.54 -9.72
CA LEU A 727 -1.57 -6.03 -8.84
C LEU A 727 -0.73 -4.88 -8.28
N TYR A 728 -0.27 -4.98 -7.02
CA TYR A 728 0.69 -4.05 -6.43
C TYR A 728 1.63 -4.71 -5.41
N SER A 729 2.90 -4.32 -5.40
CA SER A 729 3.85 -4.59 -4.31
C SER A 729 5.00 -3.59 -4.36
N ASP A 730 5.49 -3.15 -3.20
CA ASP A 730 6.63 -2.25 -3.04
C ASP A 730 7.59 -2.68 -1.92
N ASP A 731 8.69 -1.93 -1.77
CA ASP A 731 9.52 -1.94 -0.57
C ASP A 731 9.35 -0.62 0.21
N ALA A 732 9.18 -0.69 1.53
CA ALA A 732 8.95 0.50 2.35
C ALA A 732 10.20 1.39 2.54
N GLY A 733 11.42 0.86 2.36
CA GLY A 733 12.69 1.53 2.60
C GLY A 733 13.38 2.09 1.35
N SER A 734 12.96 1.69 0.13
CA SER A 734 13.53 2.19 -1.13
C SER A 734 12.50 2.82 -2.08
N GLY A 735 12.92 3.16 -3.30
CA GLY A 735 12.03 3.62 -4.37
C GLY A 735 11.30 2.48 -5.10
N ASP A 736 11.65 1.23 -4.82
CA ASP A 736 11.22 0.04 -5.56
C ASP A 736 9.71 -0.21 -5.45
N PHE A 737 9.07 -0.49 -6.59
CA PHE A 737 7.70 -1.00 -6.67
C PHE A 737 7.44 -1.72 -7.99
N LEU A 738 6.39 -2.53 -7.98
CA LEU A 738 5.79 -3.16 -9.13
C LEU A 738 4.27 -3.01 -9.06
N ALA A 739 3.65 -2.51 -10.12
CA ALA A 739 2.21 -2.33 -10.23
C ALA A 739 1.70 -2.74 -11.62
N ILE A 740 0.52 -3.33 -11.65
CA ILE A 740 -0.29 -3.47 -12.86
C ILE A 740 -1.60 -2.74 -12.61
N ASN A 741 -1.91 -1.75 -13.44
CA ASN A 741 -3.11 -0.92 -13.33
C ASN A 741 -3.91 -0.94 -14.62
N LEU A 742 -5.20 -0.64 -14.51
CA LEU A 742 -6.05 -0.20 -15.61
C LEU A 742 -6.21 1.33 -15.49
N VAL A 743 -6.00 2.06 -16.58
CA VAL A 743 -6.04 3.54 -16.62
C VAL A 743 -6.70 4.01 -17.92
N ASP A 744 -7.94 4.50 -17.83
CA ASP A 744 -8.82 4.78 -18.99
C ASP A 744 -8.88 3.61 -19.99
N ARG A 745 -9.17 2.40 -19.49
CA ARG A 745 -9.24 1.12 -20.23
C ARG A 745 -7.94 0.66 -20.91
N TYR A 746 -6.80 1.30 -20.70
CA TYR A 746 -5.51 0.74 -21.09
C TYR A 746 -4.86 0.03 -19.90
N VAL A 747 -4.23 -1.12 -20.14
CA VAL A 747 -3.45 -1.79 -19.09
C VAL A 747 -2.05 -1.17 -19.03
N GLU A 748 -1.60 -0.80 -17.84
CA GLU A 748 -0.28 -0.25 -17.57
C GLU A 748 0.51 -1.14 -16.60
N PHE A 749 1.64 -1.64 -17.05
CA PHE A 749 2.68 -2.20 -16.19
C PHE A 749 3.66 -1.09 -15.80
N ARG A 750 3.83 -0.87 -14.50
CA ARG A 750 4.70 0.17 -13.92
C ARG A 750 5.65 -0.48 -12.92
N PHE A 751 6.94 -0.16 -13.00
CA PHE A 751 7.91 -0.66 -12.02
C PHE A 751 9.12 0.27 -11.90
N ASP A 752 9.75 0.30 -10.72
CA ASP A 752 11.01 1.00 -10.45
C ASP A 752 11.97 0.06 -9.74
N CYS A 753 13.26 0.12 -10.11
CA CYS A 753 14.35 -0.67 -9.53
C CYS A 753 15.17 0.15 -8.50
N GLY A 754 14.63 1.27 -8.02
CA GLY A 754 15.30 2.21 -7.11
C GLY A 754 16.12 3.30 -7.81
N SER A 755 15.91 3.53 -9.11
CA SER A 755 16.61 4.59 -9.87
C SER A 755 15.82 5.24 -11.01
N GLY A 756 14.49 5.05 -11.04
CA GLY A 756 13.57 5.67 -12.00
C GLY A 756 12.69 4.64 -12.70
N GLY A 757 11.38 4.91 -12.72
CA GLY A 757 10.39 3.93 -13.12
C GLY A 757 10.16 3.80 -14.62
N ALA A 758 9.84 2.59 -15.07
CA ALA A 758 9.22 2.31 -16.36
C ALA A 758 7.70 2.46 -16.28
N VAL A 759 7.08 2.85 -17.40
CA VAL A 759 5.64 2.74 -17.65
C VAL A 759 5.45 2.12 -19.03
N ILE A 760 4.82 0.95 -19.09
CA ILE A 760 4.52 0.21 -20.32
C ILE A 760 3.00 0.08 -20.42
N ARG A 761 2.41 0.63 -21.49
CA ARG A 761 0.95 0.70 -21.69
C ARG A 761 0.54 -0.19 -22.87
N SER A 762 -0.65 -0.78 -22.82
CA SER A 762 -1.23 -1.54 -23.93
C SER A 762 -1.36 -0.69 -25.20
N GLU A 763 -1.35 -1.33 -26.37
CA GLU A 763 -1.46 -0.64 -27.67
C GLU A 763 -2.87 -0.07 -27.86
N GLU A 764 -3.89 -0.84 -27.46
CA GLU A 764 -5.30 -0.46 -27.54
C GLU A 764 -6.01 -0.52 -26.17
N GLN A 765 -7.20 0.10 -26.11
CA GLN A 765 -8.11 -0.02 -24.96
C GLN A 765 -8.75 -1.41 -24.94
N ILE A 766 -8.84 -2.01 -23.75
CA ILE A 766 -9.64 -3.22 -23.54
C ILE A 766 -11.13 -2.86 -23.40
N SER A 767 -12.00 -3.80 -23.74
CA SER A 767 -13.43 -3.68 -23.49
C SER A 767 -13.76 -3.89 -22.00
N LEU A 768 -14.91 -3.37 -21.57
CA LEU A 768 -15.45 -3.64 -20.24
C LEU A 768 -16.42 -4.82 -20.29
N ASP A 769 -16.55 -5.51 -19.16
CA ASP A 769 -17.37 -6.71 -18.95
C ASP A 769 -17.04 -7.89 -19.88
N SER A 770 -15.84 -7.91 -20.46
CA SER A 770 -15.27 -8.99 -21.27
C SER A 770 -14.04 -9.64 -20.61
N TRP A 771 -13.79 -10.91 -20.91
CA TRP A 771 -12.59 -11.62 -20.47
C TRP A 771 -11.34 -11.19 -21.24
N HIS A 772 -10.26 -10.95 -20.51
CA HIS A 772 -8.94 -10.59 -21.03
C HIS A 772 -7.84 -11.47 -20.42
N GLU A 773 -6.82 -11.77 -21.22
CA GLU A 773 -5.60 -12.47 -20.81
C GLU A 773 -4.40 -11.54 -20.92
N LEU A 774 -3.89 -11.11 -19.76
CA LEU A 774 -2.69 -10.27 -19.65
C LEU A 774 -1.46 -11.15 -19.43
N ARG A 775 -0.40 -10.90 -20.20
CA ARG A 775 0.95 -11.44 -20.02
C ARG A 775 1.91 -10.29 -19.76
N VAL A 776 2.62 -10.33 -18.64
CA VAL A 776 3.64 -9.34 -18.29
C VAL A 776 4.91 -10.05 -17.87
N SER A 777 6.05 -9.67 -18.43
CA SER A 777 7.35 -10.15 -17.95
C SER A 777 8.33 -9.00 -17.75
N ARG A 778 9.35 -9.21 -16.93
CA ARG A 778 10.45 -8.27 -16.71
C ARG A 778 11.74 -9.04 -16.54
N THR A 779 12.76 -8.66 -17.32
CA THR A 779 14.13 -9.14 -17.19
C THR A 779 15.05 -7.95 -16.94
N ALA A 780 15.66 -7.92 -15.76
CA ALA A 780 16.41 -6.77 -15.25
C ALA A 780 15.57 -5.46 -15.31
N LYS A 781 15.96 -4.52 -16.18
CA LYS A 781 15.24 -3.26 -16.44
C LYS A 781 14.21 -3.36 -17.55
N SER A 782 14.33 -4.35 -18.45
CA SER A 782 13.40 -4.51 -19.58
C SER A 782 12.12 -5.15 -19.09
N GLY A 783 10.98 -4.55 -19.44
CA GLY A 783 9.65 -5.10 -19.25
C GLY A 783 8.97 -5.34 -20.59
N ILE A 784 8.06 -6.32 -20.62
CA ILE A 784 7.19 -6.63 -21.75
C ILE A 784 5.77 -6.76 -21.21
N LEU A 785 4.79 -6.15 -21.88
CA LEU A 785 3.35 -6.29 -21.60
C LEU A 785 2.64 -6.70 -22.90
N GLN A 786 1.76 -7.69 -22.82
CA GLN A 786 0.86 -8.08 -23.90
C GLN A 786 -0.53 -8.35 -23.33
N VAL A 787 -1.57 -7.88 -24.02
CA VAL A 787 -2.98 -8.15 -23.68
C VAL A 787 -3.63 -8.88 -24.84
N ASP A 788 -4.29 -10.00 -24.56
CA ASP A 788 -4.98 -10.84 -25.53
C ASP A 788 -4.10 -11.18 -26.75
N SER A 789 -4.50 -10.74 -27.94
CA SER A 789 -3.77 -10.84 -29.21
C SER A 789 -3.23 -9.48 -29.69
N GLN A 790 -3.21 -8.45 -28.83
CA GLN A 790 -2.51 -7.19 -29.13
C GLN A 790 -1.00 -7.42 -29.30
N ARG A 791 -0.30 -6.46 -29.89
CA ARG A 791 1.14 -6.50 -30.01
C ARG A 791 1.81 -6.47 -28.61
N PRO A 792 2.90 -7.24 -28.39
CA PRO A 792 3.76 -7.05 -27.23
C PRO A 792 4.38 -5.65 -27.23
N MET A 793 4.21 -4.95 -26.11
CA MET A 793 4.75 -3.62 -25.84
C MET A 793 5.94 -3.74 -24.89
N GLU A 794 7.07 -3.12 -25.25
CA GLU A 794 8.33 -3.18 -24.49
C GLU A 794 8.65 -1.83 -23.85
N GLY A 795 9.42 -1.84 -22.76
CA GLY A 795 9.93 -0.63 -22.11
C GLY A 795 11.05 -0.93 -21.12
N ILE A 796 11.79 0.09 -20.71
CA ILE A 796 13.02 -0.06 -19.90
C ILE A 796 12.99 0.94 -18.74
N ALA A 797 13.25 0.47 -17.52
CA ALA A 797 13.38 1.33 -16.34
C ALA A 797 14.66 2.17 -16.36
N GLU A 798 14.59 3.37 -15.77
CA GLU A 798 15.65 4.37 -15.83
C GLU A 798 16.77 4.14 -14.80
N GLY A 799 17.85 4.90 -14.96
CA GLY A 799 18.99 4.88 -14.05
C GLY A 799 19.85 3.61 -14.13
N ALA A 800 20.40 3.18 -13.00
CA ALA A 800 21.48 2.19 -12.93
C ALA A 800 21.01 0.77 -12.56
N PHE A 801 20.03 0.62 -11.67
CA PHE A 801 19.75 -0.66 -11.01
C PHE A 801 18.94 -1.64 -11.86
N THR A 802 19.27 -2.93 -11.76
CA THR A 802 18.68 -4.03 -12.54
C THR A 802 17.87 -5.02 -11.69
N GLN A 803 17.86 -4.80 -10.38
CA GLN A 803 17.23 -5.65 -9.40
C GLN A 803 16.09 -4.84 -8.78
N ILE A 804 14.97 -5.51 -8.50
CA ILE A 804 13.89 -4.95 -7.71
C ILE A 804 13.75 -5.75 -6.41
N ASN A 805 13.54 -5.03 -5.32
CA ASN A 805 13.15 -5.55 -4.02
C ASN A 805 11.69 -5.17 -3.73
N CYS A 806 10.87 -6.12 -3.27
CA CYS A 806 9.53 -5.85 -2.79
C CYS A 806 9.33 -6.63 -1.49
N SER A 807 9.37 -5.93 -0.35
CA SER A 807 9.23 -6.53 0.98
C SER A 807 7.78 -6.58 1.47
N SER A 808 6.89 -5.76 0.90
CA SER A 808 5.45 -5.92 1.06
C SER A 808 4.96 -7.23 0.40
N PRO A 809 3.84 -7.81 0.85
CA PRO A 809 3.18 -8.88 0.10
C PRO A 809 2.66 -8.37 -1.24
N LEU A 810 2.34 -9.30 -2.14
CA LEU A 810 1.70 -8.97 -3.41
C LEU A 810 0.19 -8.81 -3.19
N TYR A 811 -0.30 -7.59 -3.37
CA TYR A 811 -1.72 -7.23 -3.32
C TYR A 811 -2.38 -7.43 -4.68
N ILE A 812 -3.66 -7.79 -4.68
CA ILE A 812 -4.46 -8.13 -5.85
C ILE A 812 -5.82 -7.41 -5.77
N GLY A 813 -6.22 -6.75 -6.86
CA GLY A 813 -7.52 -6.07 -7.01
C GLY A 813 -7.70 -4.77 -6.18
N GLY A 814 -6.88 -4.56 -5.16
CA GLY A 814 -6.88 -3.36 -4.34
C GLY A 814 -5.71 -3.32 -3.37
N VAL A 815 -5.64 -2.29 -2.53
CA VAL A 815 -4.66 -2.17 -1.43
C VAL A 815 -5.35 -1.70 -0.14
N PRO A 816 -4.78 -1.96 1.06
CA PRO A 816 -5.40 -1.53 2.32
C PRO A 816 -5.50 0.00 2.48
N GLU A 817 -4.49 0.74 1.98
CA GLU A 817 -4.36 2.18 2.16
C GLU A 817 -3.71 2.81 0.92
N TYR A 818 -4.51 3.36 0.00
CA TYR A 818 -4.04 3.96 -1.26
C TYR A 818 -3.02 5.09 -1.06
N ASP A 819 -3.23 5.95 -0.05
CA ASP A 819 -2.35 7.08 0.27
C ASP A 819 -0.92 6.67 0.69
N LYS A 820 -0.69 5.39 1.03
CA LYS A 820 0.64 4.85 1.39
C LYS A 820 1.42 4.29 0.20
N THR A 821 0.80 4.16 -0.97
CA THR A 821 1.46 3.61 -2.17
C THR A 821 2.45 4.60 -2.80
N LYS A 822 3.43 4.10 -3.57
CA LYS A 822 4.36 4.95 -4.30
C LYS A 822 3.59 5.76 -5.36
N ARG A 823 3.63 7.09 -5.32
CA ARG A 823 2.83 7.97 -6.20
C ARG A 823 3.04 7.71 -7.70
N THR A 824 4.24 7.29 -8.09
CA THR A 824 4.62 6.93 -9.48
C THR A 824 4.03 5.59 -9.96
N ALA A 825 3.61 4.72 -9.03
CA ALA A 825 3.03 3.41 -9.33
C ALA A 825 1.60 3.44 -9.89
N GLY A 826 0.93 4.60 -9.87
CA GLY A 826 -0.41 4.78 -10.45
C GLY A 826 -1.58 4.14 -9.68
N VAL A 827 -1.32 3.60 -8.47
CA VAL A 827 -2.33 2.92 -7.64
C VAL A 827 -3.25 3.93 -6.96
N ILE A 828 -4.31 4.34 -7.67
CA ILE A 828 -5.21 5.44 -7.25
C ILE A 828 -6.63 4.94 -6.92
N LYS A 829 -7.05 3.77 -7.43
CA LYS A 829 -8.40 3.22 -7.28
C LYS A 829 -8.39 1.68 -7.11
N PRO A 830 -9.39 1.08 -6.43
CA PRO A 830 -9.63 -0.36 -6.50
C PRO A 830 -9.99 -0.79 -7.93
N PHE A 831 -9.66 -2.02 -8.28
CA PHE A 831 -10.18 -2.70 -9.46
C PHE A 831 -11.56 -3.29 -9.14
N THR A 832 -12.48 -3.17 -10.10
CA THR A 832 -13.82 -3.75 -10.02
C THR A 832 -14.02 -4.72 -11.16
N GLY A 833 -14.51 -5.92 -10.83
CA GLY A 833 -14.66 -7.02 -11.76
C GLY A 833 -14.04 -8.31 -11.22
N ILE A 834 -13.80 -9.28 -12.10
CA ILE A 834 -13.34 -10.61 -11.72
C ILE A 834 -11.83 -10.74 -11.99
N ILE A 835 -11.07 -11.31 -11.05
CA ILE A 835 -9.71 -11.83 -11.32
C ILE A 835 -9.76 -13.34 -11.07
N GLN A 836 -9.84 -14.10 -12.15
CA GLN A 836 -10.14 -15.53 -12.11
C GLN A 836 -8.89 -16.39 -11.97
N GLN A 837 -7.78 -15.97 -12.60
CA GLN A 837 -6.53 -16.69 -12.58
C GLN A 837 -5.36 -15.72 -12.46
N LEU A 838 -4.40 -16.07 -11.58
CA LEU A 838 -3.09 -15.44 -11.46
C LEU A 838 -2.04 -16.54 -11.59
N ILE A 839 -1.06 -16.34 -12.45
CA ILE A 839 0.17 -17.13 -12.53
C ILE A 839 1.34 -16.19 -12.23
N LEU A 840 2.29 -16.63 -11.41
CA LEU A 840 3.56 -15.97 -11.15
C LEU A 840 4.70 -16.95 -11.40
N ASN A 841 5.54 -16.70 -12.41
CA ASN A 841 6.66 -17.55 -12.83
C ASN A 841 6.23 -19.03 -13.03
N ASP A 842 5.23 -19.28 -13.89
CA ASP A 842 4.48 -20.54 -14.10
C ASP A 842 3.70 -21.10 -12.91
N ARG A 843 3.85 -20.54 -11.71
CA ARG A 843 3.09 -21.00 -10.54
C ARG A 843 1.71 -20.35 -10.53
N THR A 844 0.66 -21.13 -10.80
CA THR A 844 -0.73 -20.68 -10.53
C THR A 844 -0.87 -20.34 -9.05
N ILE A 845 -1.25 -19.11 -8.72
CA ILE A 845 -1.46 -18.66 -7.34
C ILE A 845 -2.97 -18.66 -7.04
N PRO A 846 -3.50 -19.64 -6.28
CA PRO A 846 -4.92 -19.68 -5.94
C PRO A 846 -5.28 -18.55 -4.96
N ILE A 847 -6.27 -17.75 -5.31
CA ILE A 847 -6.87 -16.72 -4.43
C ILE A 847 -7.99 -17.41 -3.63
N THR A 848 -7.62 -18.13 -2.58
CA THR A 848 -8.56 -18.91 -1.73
C THR A 848 -8.22 -18.77 -0.25
N THR A 849 -9.17 -19.12 0.62
CA THR A 849 -9.08 -18.90 2.08
C THR A 849 -7.93 -19.63 2.78
N GLY A 850 -7.34 -20.65 2.16
CA GLY A 850 -6.17 -21.36 2.68
C GLY A 850 -4.83 -20.91 2.10
N THR A 851 -4.82 -19.96 1.16
CA THR A 851 -3.64 -19.59 0.35
C THR A 851 -3.43 -18.09 0.17
N ALA A 852 -4.47 -17.28 0.39
CA ALA A 852 -4.43 -15.83 0.36
C ALA A 852 -5.12 -15.26 1.61
N GLY A 853 -4.67 -14.09 2.06
CA GLY A 853 -5.47 -13.18 2.88
C GLY A 853 -6.26 -12.23 1.97
N GLY A 854 -7.09 -11.38 2.56
CA GLY A 854 -7.86 -10.38 1.83
C GLY A 854 -9.09 -9.91 2.59
N VAL A 855 -9.75 -8.90 2.05
CA VAL A 855 -10.89 -8.19 2.62
C VAL A 855 -11.96 -7.98 1.54
N ASN A 856 -13.22 -8.23 1.88
CA ASN A 856 -14.43 -7.89 1.11
C ASN A 856 -14.50 -8.44 -0.34
N VAL A 857 -13.68 -9.42 -0.70
CA VAL A 857 -13.73 -10.12 -1.99
C VAL A 857 -14.87 -11.13 -1.99
N ALA A 858 -15.77 -11.04 -2.97
CA ALA A 858 -16.94 -11.89 -3.11
C ALA A 858 -16.71 -13.03 -4.14
N ASN A 859 -17.73 -13.86 -4.34
CA ASN A 859 -17.84 -14.69 -5.54
C ASN A 859 -18.59 -13.93 -6.65
N SER A 860 -18.15 -14.10 -7.90
CA SER A 860 -18.88 -13.67 -9.09
C SER A 860 -20.06 -14.62 -9.42
N ALA A 861 -20.89 -14.26 -10.40
CA ALA A 861 -21.94 -15.11 -10.94
C ALA A 861 -21.37 -16.17 -11.91
N HIS A 862 -20.60 -17.13 -11.38
CA HIS A 862 -19.82 -18.09 -12.16
C HIS A 862 -20.13 -19.55 -11.76
N PRO A 863 -20.25 -20.52 -12.71
CA PRO A 863 -20.71 -21.89 -12.41
C PRO A 863 -19.98 -22.63 -11.28
N CYS A 864 -18.66 -22.45 -11.11
CA CYS A 864 -17.93 -23.08 -10.00
C CYS A 864 -18.45 -22.73 -8.59
N VAL A 865 -19.19 -21.62 -8.42
CA VAL A 865 -19.76 -21.20 -7.13
C VAL A 865 -20.83 -22.18 -6.65
N GLU A 866 -21.56 -22.83 -7.58
CA GLU A 866 -22.54 -23.88 -7.28
C GLU A 866 -21.89 -25.25 -6.99
N SER A 867 -20.55 -25.31 -6.94
CA SER A 867 -19.76 -26.55 -6.75
C SER A 867 -20.16 -27.69 -7.71
N PRO A 868 -20.14 -27.47 -9.05
CA PRO A 868 -20.74 -28.35 -10.06
C PRO A 868 -19.91 -29.61 -10.39
N CYS A 869 -18.93 -29.94 -9.56
CA CYS A 869 -18.07 -31.11 -9.71
C CYS A 869 -18.41 -32.13 -8.62
N ALA A 870 -19.04 -33.24 -9.01
CA ALA A 870 -19.49 -34.28 -8.09
C ALA A 870 -18.32 -35.03 -7.43
N ASN A 871 -18.63 -35.82 -6.40
CA ASN A 871 -17.74 -36.84 -5.83
C ASN A 871 -16.37 -36.33 -5.33
N GLY A 872 -16.27 -35.07 -4.90
CA GLY A 872 -15.00 -34.45 -4.50
C GLY A 872 -14.13 -33.96 -5.66
N GLY A 873 -14.72 -33.83 -6.86
CA GLY A 873 -14.11 -33.12 -7.99
C GLY A 873 -13.81 -31.66 -7.64
N THR A 874 -12.67 -31.15 -8.09
CA THR A 874 -12.24 -29.78 -7.81
C THR A 874 -12.60 -28.90 -9.01
N CYS A 875 -13.47 -27.90 -8.82
CA CYS A 875 -13.86 -27.01 -9.91
C CYS A 875 -12.76 -26.00 -10.23
N ARG A 876 -12.37 -25.90 -11.49
CA ARG A 876 -11.47 -24.86 -12.01
C ARG A 876 -12.27 -23.92 -12.91
N PRO A 877 -12.38 -22.63 -12.56
CA PRO A 877 -13.08 -21.65 -13.39
C PRO A 877 -12.29 -21.37 -14.67
N LYS A 878 -12.99 -21.04 -15.77
CA LYS A 878 -12.38 -20.81 -17.09
C LYS A 878 -13.28 -19.92 -17.96
N TRP A 879 -13.01 -18.62 -17.93
CA TRP A 879 -13.87 -17.57 -18.45
C TRP A 879 -15.30 -17.74 -17.87
N ASP A 880 -16.34 -17.84 -18.70
CA ASP A 880 -17.72 -18.12 -18.23
C ASP A 880 -17.99 -19.62 -17.97
N GLY A 881 -17.03 -20.48 -18.29
CA GLY A 881 -17.11 -21.94 -18.19
C GLY A 881 -16.27 -22.52 -17.06
N TYR A 882 -16.20 -23.85 -16.99
CA TYR A 882 -15.43 -24.55 -15.98
C TYR A 882 -14.97 -25.93 -16.45
N GLU A 883 -13.92 -26.42 -15.80
CA GLU A 883 -13.40 -27.78 -15.94
C GLU A 883 -13.26 -28.40 -14.53
N CYS A 884 -13.61 -29.68 -14.37
CA CYS A 884 -13.44 -30.38 -13.11
C CYS A 884 -12.14 -31.19 -13.09
N ASP A 885 -11.35 -31.10 -12.02
CA ASP A 885 -10.25 -32.02 -11.73
C ASP A 885 -10.78 -33.17 -10.86
N CYS A 886 -11.02 -34.34 -11.48
CA CYS A 886 -11.69 -35.48 -10.86
C CYS A 886 -10.73 -36.34 -10.03
N PRO A 887 -11.13 -36.79 -8.82
CA PRO A 887 -10.35 -37.73 -8.00
C PRO A 887 -10.31 -39.13 -8.63
N LEU A 888 -9.31 -39.92 -8.24
CA LEU A 888 -9.14 -41.30 -8.66
C LEU A 888 -10.44 -42.12 -8.44
N GLY A 889 -10.83 -42.89 -9.45
CA GLY A 889 -12.10 -43.63 -9.47
C GLY A 889 -13.30 -42.87 -10.02
N TYR A 890 -13.16 -41.60 -10.44
CA TYR A 890 -14.23 -40.81 -11.03
C TYR A 890 -13.82 -40.08 -12.32
N ASP A 891 -14.74 -40.03 -13.30
CA ASP A 891 -14.56 -39.42 -14.62
C ASP A 891 -15.86 -38.72 -15.10
N GLY A 892 -15.81 -38.08 -16.27
CA GLY A 892 -16.87 -37.29 -16.88
C GLY A 892 -16.67 -35.80 -16.62
N ARG A 893 -17.33 -34.96 -17.43
CA ARG A 893 -17.21 -33.49 -17.39
C ARG A 893 -17.43 -32.88 -15.99
N HIS A 894 -18.17 -33.58 -15.12
CA HIS A 894 -18.54 -33.16 -13.78
C HIS A 894 -18.14 -34.19 -12.72
N CYS A 895 -17.19 -35.09 -13.03
CA CYS A 895 -16.77 -36.22 -12.17
C CYS A 895 -17.92 -37.14 -11.73
N GLN A 896 -19.01 -37.14 -12.49
CA GLN A 896 -20.28 -37.77 -12.13
C GLN A 896 -20.33 -39.27 -12.43
N LYS A 897 -19.39 -39.80 -13.21
CA LYS A 897 -19.27 -41.22 -13.50
C LYS A 897 -18.29 -41.85 -12.50
N ALA A 898 -18.75 -42.79 -11.70
CA ALA A 898 -17.83 -43.72 -11.05
C ALA A 898 -17.20 -44.62 -12.12
N VAL A 899 -15.91 -44.88 -12.03
CA VAL A 899 -15.20 -45.78 -12.94
C VAL A 899 -15.40 -47.21 -12.42
N THR A 900 -16.39 -47.90 -12.98
CA THR A 900 -16.87 -49.21 -12.50
C THR A 900 -16.06 -50.41 -13.00
N GLU A 901 -15.23 -50.21 -14.03
CA GLU A 901 -14.29 -51.21 -14.53
C GLU A 901 -12.88 -50.89 -13.99
N ALA A 902 -12.09 -51.91 -13.67
CA ALA A 902 -10.73 -51.70 -13.18
C ALA A 902 -9.86 -51.01 -14.26
N ILE A 903 -9.17 -49.94 -13.89
CA ILE A 903 -8.29 -49.20 -14.81
C ILE A 903 -6.97 -49.98 -14.98
N GLU A 904 -6.98 -51.03 -15.81
CA GLU A 904 -5.79 -51.86 -16.09
C GLU A 904 -4.63 -51.03 -16.69
N ILE A 905 -4.98 -50.03 -17.50
CA ILE A 905 -4.03 -49.12 -18.16
C ILE A 905 -4.52 -47.68 -17.97
N PRO A 906 -3.88 -46.85 -17.12
CA PRO A 906 -4.24 -45.46 -16.95
C PRO A 906 -3.84 -44.60 -18.15
N GLN A 907 -4.77 -43.75 -18.57
CA GLN A 907 -4.57 -42.62 -19.47
C GLN A 907 -4.37 -41.33 -18.66
N PHE A 908 -3.48 -40.49 -19.17
CA PHE A 908 -3.12 -39.19 -18.62
C PHE A 908 -3.39 -38.11 -19.69
N ILE A 909 -3.95 -36.98 -19.27
CA ILE A 909 -4.37 -35.85 -20.12
C ILE A 909 -3.54 -34.58 -19.85
N GLY A 910 -2.24 -34.73 -19.59
CA GLY A 910 -1.30 -33.62 -19.36
C GLY A 910 -1.41 -32.94 -17.97
N ARG A 911 -2.60 -32.94 -17.36
CA ARG A 911 -2.85 -32.51 -15.98
C ARG A 911 -3.17 -33.66 -15.01
N SER A 912 -3.00 -34.90 -15.47
CA SER A 912 -3.26 -36.10 -14.68
C SER A 912 -2.03 -36.54 -13.90
N TYR A 913 -2.23 -37.20 -12.77
CA TYR A 913 -1.14 -37.87 -12.05
C TYR A 913 -1.67 -39.02 -11.19
N LEU A 914 -0.78 -39.97 -10.91
CA LEU A 914 -0.89 -40.95 -9.82
C LEU A 914 0.27 -40.72 -8.86
N THR A 915 0.02 -40.80 -7.55
CA THR A 915 1.08 -40.67 -6.53
C THR A 915 1.12 -41.88 -5.59
N TYR A 916 2.32 -42.20 -5.11
CA TYR A 916 2.61 -43.37 -4.28
C TYR A 916 3.54 -42.96 -3.14
N ASP A 917 3.13 -43.22 -1.90
CA ASP A 917 3.87 -42.92 -0.67
C ASP A 917 4.32 -44.18 0.10
N ASN A 918 3.85 -45.37 -0.33
CA ASN A 918 4.16 -46.65 0.27
C ASN A 918 5.68 -46.87 0.38
N ARG A 919 6.15 -47.09 1.61
CA ARG A 919 7.58 -47.20 1.95
C ARG A 919 8.33 -48.25 1.13
N ASP A 920 7.69 -49.33 0.70
CA ASP A 920 8.35 -50.40 -0.05
C ASP A 920 8.41 -50.16 -1.56
N ILE A 921 7.53 -49.31 -2.09
CA ILE A 921 7.67 -48.68 -3.41
C ILE A 921 8.79 -47.63 -3.35
N LEU A 922 8.74 -46.73 -2.36
CA LEU A 922 9.73 -45.64 -2.22
C LEU A 922 11.16 -46.15 -2.03
N LYS A 923 11.40 -47.20 -1.24
CA LYS A 923 12.74 -47.83 -1.10
C LYS A 923 13.31 -48.30 -2.44
N ARG A 924 12.47 -48.89 -3.32
CA ARG A 924 12.88 -49.44 -4.63
C ARG A 924 13.27 -48.36 -5.65
N VAL A 925 12.86 -47.11 -5.41
CA VAL A 925 13.14 -45.93 -6.26
C VAL A 925 14.12 -44.95 -5.57
N SER A 926 14.85 -45.41 -4.56
CA SER A 926 15.86 -44.64 -3.79
C SER A 926 17.17 -45.41 -3.63
N GLY A 927 18.11 -44.88 -2.84
CA GLY A 927 19.31 -45.59 -2.41
C GLY A 927 20.43 -45.61 -3.44
N SER A 928 21.32 -46.61 -3.37
CA SER A 928 22.50 -46.71 -4.24
C SER A 928 22.17 -47.11 -5.68
N ARG A 929 21.13 -47.92 -5.89
CA ARG A 929 20.78 -48.52 -7.19
C ARG A 929 19.28 -48.43 -7.43
N THR A 930 18.89 -48.17 -8.67
CA THR A 930 17.49 -48.02 -9.09
C THR A 930 17.30 -48.69 -10.44
N SER A 931 16.23 -49.45 -10.63
CA SER A 931 15.89 -50.09 -11.91
C SER A 931 14.41 -49.94 -12.18
N LEU A 932 14.09 -49.29 -13.30
CA LEU A 932 12.74 -49.01 -13.78
C LEU A 932 12.56 -49.69 -15.14
N PHE A 933 11.46 -50.40 -15.33
CA PHE A 933 11.00 -50.87 -16.63
C PHE A 933 9.52 -50.51 -16.78
N MET A 934 9.13 -49.91 -17.91
CA MET A 934 7.74 -49.53 -18.18
C MET A 934 7.46 -49.56 -19.68
N ARG A 935 6.18 -49.53 -20.04
CA ARG A 935 5.72 -49.21 -21.39
C ARG A 935 4.93 -47.90 -21.36
N PHE A 936 5.07 -47.07 -22.38
CA PHE A 936 4.23 -45.88 -22.56
C PHE A 936 3.80 -45.71 -24.01
N LYS A 937 2.70 -44.99 -24.24
CA LYS A 937 2.36 -44.39 -25.53
C LYS A 937 2.03 -42.91 -25.33
N SER A 938 2.44 -42.04 -26.25
CA SER A 938 2.20 -40.59 -26.19
C SER A 938 1.83 -40.04 -27.57
N THR A 939 1.05 -38.97 -27.60
CA THR A 939 0.86 -38.12 -28.79
C THR A 939 1.44 -36.72 -28.63
N ALA A 940 1.86 -36.34 -27.41
CA ALA A 940 2.56 -35.09 -27.15
C ALA A 940 4.09 -35.27 -27.28
N LYS A 941 4.77 -34.21 -27.75
CA LYS A 941 6.24 -34.10 -27.79
C LYS A 941 6.86 -33.87 -26.42
N ASP A 942 6.08 -33.32 -25.50
CA ASP A 942 6.53 -32.84 -24.20
C ASP A 942 5.60 -33.38 -23.12
N GLY A 943 6.17 -33.77 -21.98
CA GLY A 943 5.38 -34.25 -20.85
C GLY A 943 6.18 -35.07 -19.85
N LEU A 944 5.97 -34.79 -18.56
CA LEU A 944 6.55 -35.55 -17.47
C LEU A 944 5.90 -36.95 -17.35
N LEU A 945 6.70 -38.02 -17.50
CA LEU A 945 6.26 -39.41 -17.33
C LEU A 945 6.40 -39.90 -15.89
N LEU A 946 7.45 -39.48 -15.19
CA LEU A 946 7.76 -39.90 -13.82
C LEU A 946 8.54 -38.80 -13.09
N TRP A 947 8.17 -38.53 -11.85
CA TRP A 947 8.92 -37.66 -10.96
C TRP A 947 9.06 -38.24 -9.56
N ARG A 948 10.23 -38.02 -8.96
CA ARG A 948 10.43 -38.09 -7.53
C ARG A 948 11.56 -37.13 -7.13
N GLY A 949 11.32 -36.28 -6.15
CA GLY A 949 12.28 -35.32 -5.61
C GLY A 949 11.80 -34.76 -4.28
N ASP A 950 12.67 -34.08 -3.55
CA ASP A 950 12.27 -33.38 -2.33
C ASP A 950 11.44 -32.11 -2.65
N SER A 951 10.54 -31.76 -1.74
CA SER A 951 9.65 -30.59 -1.85
C SER A 951 9.81 -29.68 -0.62
N PRO A 952 10.09 -28.37 -0.78
CA PRO A 952 10.46 -27.69 -2.03
C PRO A 952 11.85 -28.11 -2.52
N MET A 953 12.03 -28.13 -3.84
CA MET A 953 13.29 -28.52 -4.47
C MET A 953 14.35 -27.43 -4.33
N ARG A 954 15.54 -27.80 -3.84
CA ARG A 954 16.71 -26.93 -3.73
C ARG A 954 17.67 -27.20 -4.90
N PRO A 955 18.58 -26.28 -5.28
CA PRO A 955 19.50 -26.49 -6.41
C PRO A 955 20.33 -27.79 -6.33
N ASN A 956 20.67 -28.21 -5.10
CA ASN A 956 21.40 -29.45 -4.82
C ASN A 956 20.52 -30.54 -4.16
N SER A 957 19.19 -30.53 -4.39
CA SER A 957 18.31 -31.62 -3.94
C SER A 957 18.51 -32.88 -4.80
N ASP A 958 18.39 -34.04 -4.16
CA ASP A 958 18.28 -35.32 -4.86
C ASP A 958 16.93 -35.39 -5.60
N PHE A 959 16.96 -35.84 -6.85
CA PHE A 959 15.75 -36.11 -7.64
C PHE A 959 16.00 -37.19 -8.70
N LEU A 960 14.91 -37.73 -9.22
CA LEU A 960 14.84 -38.71 -10.28
C LEU A 960 13.63 -38.39 -11.16
N SER A 961 13.84 -38.19 -12.45
CA SER A 961 12.77 -37.87 -13.39
C SER A 961 12.89 -38.64 -14.70
N MET A 962 11.76 -38.78 -15.38
CA MET A 962 11.68 -39.26 -16.74
C MET A 962 10.57 -38.51 -17.47
N GLY A 963 10.80 -38.07 -18.70
CA GLY A 963 9.83 -37.32 -19.46
C GLY A 963 10.21 -37.16 -20.93
N LEU A 964 9.24 -36.76 -21.73
CA LEU A 964 9.44 -36.33 -23.11
C LEU A 964 9.74 -34.84 -23.16
N GLN A 965 10.69 -34.45 -24.00
CA GLN A 965 11.01 -33.06 -24.33
C GLN A 965 11.41 -33.00 -25.82
N ASP A 966 10.76 -32.16 -26.62
CA ASP A 966 10.92 -32.07 -28.09
C ASP A 966 10.73 -33.43 -28.83
N GLY A 967 10.03 -34.38 -28.20
CA GLY A 967 9.84 -35.75 -28.68
C GLY A 967 10.98 -36.72 -28.33
N ALA A 968 12.07 -36.27 -27.73
CA ALA A 968 13.12 -37.12 -27.18
C ALA A 968 12.76 -37.59 -25.75
N LEU A 969 13.12 -38.83 -25.40
CA LEU A 969 12.92 -39.35 -24.05
C LEU A 969 14.17 -39.07 -23.19
N ILE A 970 13.98 -38.38 -22.08
CA ILE A 970 15.03 -38.02 -21.13
C ILE A 970 14.81 -38.79 -19.83
N PHE A 971 15.89 -39.37 -19.30
CA PHE A 971 15.98 -39.89 -17.94
C PHE A 971 17.04 -39.09 -17.18
N SER A 972 16.63 -38.42 -16.10
CA SER A 972 17.47 -37.48 -15.35
C SER A 972 17.51 -37.80 -13.85
N TYR A 973 18.64 -37.49 -13.20
CA TYR A 973 18.77 -37.60 -11.75
C TYR A 973 19.88 -36.70 -11.17
N ASN A 974 19.68 -36.25 -9.93
CA ASN A 974 20.69 -35.57 -9.12
C ASN A 974 20.99 -36.38 -7.85
N LEU A 975 22.22 -36.31 -7.38
CA LEU A 975 22.75 -36.97 -6.19
C LEU A 975 23.49 -35.93 -5.32
N GLY A 976 22.88 -34.77 -5.07
CA GLY A 976 23.44 -33.69 -4.26
C GLY A 976 24.72 -33.04 -4.80
N SER A 977 25.08 -33.27 -6.06
CA SER A 977 26.36 -32.83 -6.67
C SER A 977 26.23 -32.33 -8.12
N GLY A 978 25.01 -32.33 -8.69
CA GLY A 978 24.73 -31.94 -10.06
C GLY A 978 23.99 -33.04 -10.85
N VAL A 979 23.29 -32.63 -11.90
CA VAL A 979 22.36 -33.49 -12.66
C VAL A 979 23.09 -34.34 -13.70
N ALA A 980 22.68 -35.59 -13.84
CA ALA A 980 22.91 -36.40 -15.04
C ALA A 980 21.64 -36.39 -15.91
N ASN A 981 21.77 -36.05 -17.19
CA ASN A 981 20.71 -36.19 -18.19
C ASN A 981 21.11 -37.30 -19.17
N ILE A 982 20.23 -38.28 -19.40
CA ILE A 982 20.43 -39.35 -20.38
C ILE A 982 19.30 -39.27 -21.40
N VAL A 983 19.64 -38.80 -22.60
CA VAL A 983 18.68 -38.54 -23.68
C VAL A 983 18.73 -39.67 -24.72
N VAL A 984 17.56 -40.13 -25.15
CA VAL A 984 17.39 -40.94 -26.37
C VAL A 984 16.48 -40.16 -27.32
N ASN A 985 16.93 -39.94 -28.56
CA ASN A 985 16.13 -39.31 -29.61
C ASN A 985 15.42 -40.40 -30.41
N GLY A 986 14.15 -40.19 -30.74
CA GLY A 986 13.32 -41.13 -31.49
C GLY A 986 11.93 -40.56 -31.76
N THR A 987 11.03 -41.36 -32.33
CA THR A 987 9.66 -40.95 -32.64
C THR A 987 8.69 -41.37 -31.53
N PHE A 988 8.87 -40.83 -30.32
CA PHE A 988 8.18 -41.31 -29.11
C PHE A 988 6.80 -40.69 -28.85
N SER A 989 6.33 -39.88 -29.79
CA SER A 989 5.05 -39.16 -29.77
C SER A 989 4.13 -39.62 -30.91
N ASP A 990 4.34 -40.84 -31.43
CA ASP A 990 3.65 -41.37 -32.62
C ASP A 990 2.36 -42.16 -32.29
N GLY A 991 1.92 -42.13 -31.03
CA GLY A 991 0.77 -42.86 -30.51
C GLY A 991 1.00 -44.36 -30.21
N LYS A 992 2.20 -44.91 -30.48
CA LYS A 992 2.49 -46.34 -30.30
C LYS A 992 3.14 -46.66 -28.95
N TRP A 993 3.14 -47.95 -28.61
CA TRP A 993 3.71 -48.46 -27.36
C TRP A 993 5.23 -48.65 -27.42
N HIS A 994 5.96 -47.80 -26.72
CA HIS A 994 7.41 -47.90 -26.51
C HIS A 994 7.75 -48.68 -25.24
N ARG A 995 8.83 -49.46 -25.26
CA ARG A 995 9.38 -50.17 -24.09
C ARG A 995 10.58 -49.41 -23.54
N VAL A 996 10.51 -48.96 -22.29
CA VAL A 996 11.58 -48.23 -21.61
C VAL A 996 12.20 -49.07 -20.51
N LYS A 997 13.53 -49.07 -20.46
CA LYS A 997 14.30 -49.59 -19.33
C LYS A 997 15.37 -48.57 -18.91
N ALA A 998 15.25 -48.06 -17.69
CA ALA A 998 16.19 -47.13 -17.08
C ALA A 998 16.83 -47.77 -15.84
N VAL A 999 18.16 -47.76 -15.77
CA VAL A 999 18.93 -48.35 -14.66
C VAL A 999 19.98 -47.36 -14.18
N ARG A 1000 20.06 -47.14 -12.88
CA ARG A 1000 21.11 -46.34 -12.22
C ARG A 1000 21.82 -47.21 -11.19
N ASP A 1001 23.15 -47.19 -11.20
CA ASP A 1001 24.00 -47.84 -10.20
C ASP A 1001 25.07 -46.83 -9.72
N GLY A 1002 24.91 -46.36 -8.49
CA GLY A 1002 25.64 -45.21 -7.96
C GLY A 1002 25.41 -43.95 -8.79
N GLN A 1003 26.50 -43.44 -9.37
CA GLN A 1003 26.50 -42.28 -10.27
C GLN A 1003 26.13 -42.63 -11.71
N SER A 1004 26.34 -43.88 -12.13
CA SER A 1004 26.23 -44.28 -13.54
C SER A 1004 24.80 -44.66 -13.88
N GLY A 1005 24.30 -44.17 -15.01
CA GLY A 1005 22.97 -44.43 -15.50
C GLY A 1005 22.98 -44.99 -16.91
N LYS A 1006 21.92 -45.75 -17.25
CA LYS A 1006 21.69 -46.35 -18.55
C LYS A 1006 20.21 -46.23 -18.90
N LEU A 1007 19.90 -45.59 -20.02
CA LEU A 1007 18.57 -45.58 -20.63
C LEU A 1007 18.58 -46.47 -21.88
N THR A 1008 17.49 -47.18 -22.08
CA THR A 1008 17.22 -48.04 -23.24
C THR A 1008 15.76 -47.88 -23.60
N VAL A 1009 15.49 -47.56 -24.87
CA VAL A 1009 14.12 -47.39 -25.40
C VAL A 1009 14.01 -48.20 -26.68
N ASP A 1010 13.11 -49.17 -26.68
CA ASP A 1010 12.96 -50.19 -27.73
C ASP A 1010 14.33 -50.68 -28.24
N ASP A 1011 14.55 -50.56 -29.55
CA ASP A 1011 15.74 -51.04 -30.25
C ASP A 1011 16.66 -49.89 -30.69
N TYR A 1012 16.45 -48.65 -30.20
CA TYR A 1012 17.29 -47.45 -30.44
C TYR A 1012 18.69 -47.53 -29.77
N GLY A 1013 19.02 -48.67 -29.18
CA GLY A 1013 20.27 -48.91 -28.46
C GLY A 1013 20.29 -48.33 -27.05
N ALA A 1014 21.37 -48.59 -26.34
CA ALA A 1014 21.58 -48.06 -24.99
C ALA A 1014 22.33 -46.73 -25.02
N LYS A 1015 21.85 -45.77 -24.23
CA LYS A 1015 22.59 -44.54 -23.88
C LYS A 1015 22.96 -44.58 -22.41
N THR A 1016 24.12 -44.02 -22.07
CA THR A 1016 24.64 -44.00 -20.70
C THR A 1016 25.10 -42.60 -20.33
N GLY A 1017 24.96 -42.25 -19.07
CA GLY A 1017 25.43 -41.01 -18.48
C GLY A 1017 25.94 -41.22 -17.06
N ARG A 1018 26.47 -40.16 -16.45
CA ARG A 1018 27.03 -40.23 -15.10
C ARG A 1018 26.84 -38.90 -14.37
N ALA A 1019 26.36 -38.96 -13.13
CA ALA A 1019 26.25 -37.78 -12.28
C ALA A 1019 27.64 -37.29 -11.81
N PRO A 1020 27.88 -35.97 -11.77
CA PRO A 1020 29.12 -35.39 -11.27
C PRO A 1020 29.32 -35.59 -9.75
N GLY A 1021 30.52 -35.21 -9.26
CA GLY A 1021 30.88 -35.25 -7.84
C GLY A 1021 31.28 -36.64 -7.33
N LYS A 1022 31.05 -36.90 -6.04
CA LYS A 1022 31.45 -38.16 -5.35
C LYS A 1022 30.28 -38.94 -4.74
N MET A 1023 29.10 -38.32 -4.62
CA MET A 1023 27.91 -38.96 -4.05
C MET A 1023 27.36 -40.05 -4.98
N ARG A 1024 26.70 -41.05 -4.40
CA ARG A 1024 26.20 -42.26 -5.10
C ARG A 1024 24.78 -42.70 -4.70
N GLN A 1025 24.25 -42.10 -3.64
CA GLN A 1025 23.00 -42.50 -3.01
C GLN A 1025 21.94 -41.46 -3.31
N LEU A 1026 20.74 -41.91 -3.63
CA LEU A 1026 19.57 -41.09 -3.95
C LEU A 1026 18.65 -41.05 -2.73
N ASN A 1027 18.67 -39.93 -2.02
CA ASN A 1027 18.04 -39.71 -0.71
C ASN A 1027 16.85 -38.76 -0.88
N ILE A 1028 15.70 -39.33 -1.26
CA ILE A 1028 14.49 -38.55 -1.52
C ILE A 1028 13.42 -38.93 -0.51
N ASN A 1029 12.90 -37.95 0.21
CA ASN A 1029 11.82 -38.13 1.19
C ASN A 1029 10.43 -37.92 0.56
N GLY A 1030 10.36 -37.20 -0.57
CA GLY A 1030 9.12 -37.02 -1.34
C GLY A 1030 8.56 -38.32 -1.95
N PRO A 1031 7.23 -38.34 -2.25
CA PRO A 1031 6.56 -39.48 -2.86
C PRO A 1031 6.98 -39.69 -4.33
N LEU A 1032 6.58 -40.82 -4.90
CA LEU A 1032 6.69 -41.09 -6.34
C LEU A 1032 5.46 -40.55 -7.06
N TYR A 1033 5.66 -39.97 -8.24
CA TYR A 1033 4.61 -39.53 -9.15
C TYR A 1033 4.78 -40.16 -10.53
N VAL A 1034 3.66 -40.49 -11.18
CA VAL A 1034 3.59 -41.05 -12.55
C VAL A 1034 2.60 -40.26 -13.39
N GLY A 1035 2.98 -39.95 -14.63
CA GLY A 1035 2.21 -39.26 -15.65
C GLY A 1035 2.05 -37.74 -15.48
N GLY A 1036 2.49 -37.19 -14.35
CA GLY A 1036 2.43 -35.77 -14.02
C GLY A 1036 2.56 -35.57 -12.51
N MET A 1037 2.33 -34.35 -12.02
CA MET A 1037 2.18 -34.04 -10.58
C MET A 1037 1.48 -32.67 -10.40
N LYS A 1038 1.28 -32.23 -9.16
CA LYS A 1038 0.93 -30.83 -8.87
C LYS A 1038 2.15 -29.93 -9.12
N GLU A 1039 1.94 -28.69 -9.57
CA GLU A 1039 2.98 -27.65 -9.75
C GLU A 1039 4.24 -28.13 -10.56
N ILE A 1040 4.01 -28.77 -11.72
CA ILE A 1040 5.07 -29.46 -12.50
C ILE A 1040 6.26 -28.54 -12.84
N ALA A 1041 6.01 -27.34 -13.35
CA ALA A 1041 7.07 -26.39 -13.72
C ALA A 1041 7.93 -25.97 -12.51
N LEU A 1042 7.31 -25.78 -11.33
CA LEU A 1042 8.00 -25.43 -10.08
C LEU A 1042 8.93 -26.56 -9.62
N HIS A 1043 8.42 -27.79 -9.56
CA HIS A 1043 9.21 -28.93 -9.08
C HIS A 1043 10.28 -29.41 -10.07
N THR A 1044 10.05 -29.26 -11.37
CA THR A 1044 11.01 -29.68 -12.41
C THR A 1044 12.00 -28.57 -12.81
N ASN A 1045 11.95 -27.39 -12.18
CA ASN A 1045 12.72 -26.20 -12.56
C ASN A 1045 12.57 -25.89 -14.06
N ARG A 1046 11.32 -25.76 -14.52
CA ARG A 1046 10.91 -25.55 -15.92
C ARG A 1046 11.38 -26.62 -16.93
N GLN A 1047 11.93 -27.78 -16.51
CA GLN A 1047 12.25 -28.88 -17.44
C GLN A 1047 11.00 -29.45 -18.11
N TYR A 1048 9.86 -29.47 -17.40
CA TYR A 1048 8.56 -29.88 -17.95
C TYR A 1048 7.47 -28.92 -17.48
N ILE A 1049 6.63 -28.46 -18.41
CA ILE A 1049 5.50 -27.56 -18.12
C ILE A 1049 4.23 -28.39 -17.81
N GLY A 1050 4.05 -29.50 -18.55
CA GLY A 1050 2.92 -30.43 -18.39
C GLY A 1050 3.34 -31.87 -18.07
N GLY A 1051 2.36 -32.69 -17.70
CA GLY A 1051 2.47 -34.14 -17.58
C GLY A 1051 2.35 -34.85 -18.93
N LEU A 1052 2.33 -36.18 -18.90
CA LEU A 1052 2.09 -37.03 -20.05
C LEU A 1052 0.68 -36.82 -20.63
N VAL A 1053 0.59 -36.67 -21.96
CA VAL A 1053 -0.64 -36.85 -22.74
C VAL A 1053 -0.54 -38.19 -23.47
N GLY A 1054 -1.08 -39.24 -22.87
CA GLY A 1054 -0.76 -40.62 -23.25
C GLY A 1054 -1.16 -41.65 -22.20
N CYS A 1055 -0.53 -42.82 -22.22
CA CYS A 1055 -0.81 -43.93 -21.29
C CYS A 1055 0.48 -44.61 -20.82
N VAL A 1056 0.44 -45.24 -19.64
CA VAL A 1056 1.55 -46.03 -19.05
C VAL A 1056 1.05 -47.43 -18.70
N SER A 1057 1.86 -48.47 -18.92
CA SER A 1057 1.56 -49.84 -18.49
C SER A 1057 2.83 -50.63 -18.12
N HIS A 1058 2.66 -51.82 -17.53
CA HIS A 1058 3.74 -52.76 -17.23
C HIS A 1058 4.89 -52.18 -16.36
N PHE A 1059 4.60 -51.24 -15.47
CA PHE A 1059 5.63 -50.59 -14.66
C PHE A 1059 6.19 -51.56 -13.61
N THR A 1060 7.51 -51.74 -13.62
CA THR A 1060 8.25 -52.68 -12.77
C THR A 1060 9.44 -51.98 -12.10
N LEU A 1061 9.58 -52.18 -10.80
CA LEU A 1061 10.60 -51.59 -9.93
C LEU A 1061 11.58 -52.67 -9.47
N SER A 1062 12.85 -52.32 -9.27
CA SER A 1062 13.91 -53.21 -8.73
C SER A 1062 14.10 -54.58 -9.42
N THR A 1063 13.55 -54.75 -10.62
CA THR A 1063 13.52 -55.98 -11.43
C THR A 1063 12.59 -57.11 -10.95
N ASP A 1064 12.02 -57.00 -9.75
CA ASP A 1064 11.20 -58.04 -9.10
C ASP A 1064 9.75 -57.59 -8.80
N TYR A 1065 9.51 -56.28 -8.65
CA TYR A 1065 8.25 -55.75 -8.15
C TYR A 1065 7.44 -55.08 -9.27
N HIS A 1066 6.39 -55.76 -9.75
CA HIS A 1066 5.40 -55.14 -10.63
C HIS A 1066 4.49 -54.19 -9.82
N LEU A 1067 4.31 -52.96 -10.32
CA LEU A 1067 3.49 -51.93 -9.69
C LEU A 1067 2.10 -51.92 -10.34
N ALA A 1068 1.06 -52.17 -9.56
CA ALA A 1068 -0.32 -52.07 -10.00
C ALA A 1068 -0.72 -50.59 -10.03
N LEU A 1069 -0.51 -49.93 -11.17
CA LEU A 1069 -0.53 -48.46 -11.30
C LEU A 1069 -1.70 -47.74 -10.60
N VAL A 1070 -2.91 -48.31 -10.61
CA VAL A 1070 -4.09 -47.68 -9.99
C VAL A 1070 -4.44 -48.27 -8.62
N GLU A 1071 -4.08 -49.53 -8.34
CA GLU A 1071 -4.39 -50.20 -7.06
C GLU A 1071 -3.35 -49.91 -5.96
N ASP A 1072 -2.07 -49.74 -6.33
CA ASP A 1072 -0.97 -49.35 -5.43
C ASP A 1072 -0.91 -47.82 -5.17
N ALA A 1073 -1.73 -47.02 -5.86
CA ALA A 1073 -1.70 -45.56 -5.78
C ALA A 1073 -2.41 -45.03 -4.52
N ALA A 1074 -1.81 -44.02 -3.89
CA ALA A 1074 -2.35 -43.38 -2.68
C ALA A 1074 -3.34 -42.24 -2.99
N ASP A 1075 -3.14 -41.54 -4.11
CA ASP A 1075 -4.04 -40.51 -4.66
C ASP A 1075 -3.81 -40.39 -6.18
N GLY A 1076 -4.77 -39.79 -6.88
CA GLY A 1076 -4.65 -39.46 -8.29
C GLY A 1076 -5.72 -38.47 -8.76
N LYS A 1077 -5.41 -37.75 -9.85
CA LYS A 1077 -6.35 -36.83 -10.51
C LYS A 1077 -6.43 -37.11 -12.00
N ASN A 1078 -7.64 -37.00 -12.56
CA ASN A 1078 -7.93 -37.07 -14.00
C ASN A 1078 -7.39 -38.35 -14.67
N ILE A 1079 -7.57 -39.50 -14.02
CA ILE A 1079 -7.08 -40.80 -14.50
C ILE A 1079 -8.22 -41.55 -15.18
N ASN A 1080 -8.09 -41.75 -16.48
CA ASN A 1080 -9.11 -42.35 -17.34
C ASN A 1080 -8.63 -43.72 -17.84
N THR A 1081 -9.53 -44.57 -18.34
CA THR A 1081 -9.14 -45.85 -18.95
C THR A 1081 -8.55 -45.64 -20.34
N CYS A 1082 -7.32 -46.09 -20.56
CA CYS A 1082 -6.67 -46.00 -21.85
C CYS A 1082 -7.28 -46.99 -22.86
N SER A 1083 -7.97 -46.48 -23.88
CA SER A 1083 -8.36 -47.28 -25.05
C SER A 1083 -7.12 -47.79 -25.79
N ASN A 1084 -7.16 -49.05 -26.24
CA ASN A 1084 -6.06 -49.76 -26.93
C ASN A 1084 -5.40 -48.96 -28.06
#